data_AF-A0A812CST8-F1
#
_entry.id   AF-A0A812CST8-F1
#
_cell.length_a   1.000
_cell.length_b   1.000
_cell.length_c   1.000
_cell.angle_alpha   90.00
_cell.angle_beta   90.00
_cell.angle_gamma   90.00
#
_symmetry.space_group_name_H-M   'P 1'
#
loop_
_entity.id
_entity.type
_entity.pdbx_description
1 polymer ?
#
loop_
_entity_poly.entity_id
_entity_poly.type
_entity_poly.pdbx_seq_one_letter_code
_entity_poly.pdbx_strand_id
1 'polypeptide(L)'
;MFMELAFGQFASLGPAAIFDRFCPLFHGLGIAMVCVSSLVAIYYTVIIAWTILYLFSSFTSELPWETCQPEWKTQYCYSFRDAEECAKINGSVFYNQTCFNATTAARENLVELAKNVTRHAPAQDYFERHILNISDSIEHIGNIRWQVVLCLLCAWTLTFLSLSKGVKSTGKVVYFTALFPYVVLCILFVRGVTLPGSVNGVIFYLTPQFHKLKSAKVWKEAAVQIFFSLSPAWGGLITLASYNKFHNNCFKDALIVSIGNICTSIFAGFVIFSIIGYLANELNMPVDKVVDQGAGLAFIVYPDVVTRLPISPLWSFLFFFMLLTLGMGSEFALLETIMTAVQDLYPVLRQRKTWVVLAEFSAQEFIIEIELMIGQQGRTFHKYFSLFWKYISPATLTFLMIFNWIQYTPLNYGDYVYPGWANAIGWVMALLPLMMIIFIALFRMFTMHTELPFKQVFKFIARTPGILVFSFLCWLPHQQSMGGWLIHRVWVADSSAEYGWLAHQQSMGGWLISRVWMVGSSAEYGWLAHQQSMNGWLISRVWMAGSSAEYEWLAHQQSMNGWLISRVWVAGSSAEYGWLTHQQSMNGWLISRVWMAGSSAEYGWLAHQQSMDGWLISRVWVVGSSTEYGWLTHQQSMGMAHQWVADSSAEYEWLAHQQSMDGWLISRVWMAGSSAEYEWLAHQQSMDGWLISRVWMAGWYEWLAHQQSMGG
;
A
#
# COMPACT_ATOMS: atom_id res chain seq x y z
N MET A 1 -1.24 -8.57 -5.26
CA MET A 1 -1.67 -8.21 -6.62
C MET A 1 -2.67 -7.06 -6.67
N PHE A 2 -4.01 -7.24 -6.70
CA PHE A 2 -4.93 -6.08 -6.88
C PHE A 2 -4.72 -4.96 -5.84
N MET A 3 -4.52 -5.31 -4.57
CA MET A 3 -4.14 -4.36 -3.50
C MET A 3 -2.92 -3.50 -3.89
N GLU A 4 -1.88 -4.11 -4.46
CA GLU A 4 -0.62 -3.46 -4.82
C GLU A 4 -0.70 -2.68 -6.13
N LEU A 5 -1.47 -3.18 -7.11
CA LEU A 5 -1.75 -2.45 -8.35
C LEU A 5 -2.60 -1.21 -8.06
N ALA A 6 -3.55 -1.30 -7.12
CA ALA A 6 -4.25 -0.15 -6.60
C ALA A 6 -3.28 0.78 -5.86
N PHE A 7 -2.54 0.30 -4.86
CA PHE A 7 -1.65 1.09 -4.00
C PHE A 7 -0.50 1.79 -4.76
N GLY A 8 0.07 1.15 -5.79
CA GLY A 8 1.08 1.75 -6.66
C GLY A 8 0.52 2.85 -7.55
N GLN A 9 -0.60 2.62 -8.26
CA GLN A 9 -1.24 3.65 -9.09
C GLN A 9 -1.80 4.81 -8.25
N PHE A 10 -2.34 4.49 -7.06
CA PHE A 10 -2.79 5.41 -6.03
C PHE A 10 -1.65 6.36 -5.63
N ALA A 11 -0.52 5.84 -5.18
CA ALA A 11 0.56 6.67 -4.65
C ALA A 11 1.52 7.23 -5.72
N SER A 12 1.53 6.68 -6.94
CA SER A 12 2.42 7.08 -8.04
C SER A 12 3.92 7.09 -7.68
N LEU A 13 4.35 6.13 -6.85
CA LEU A 13 5.70 6.01 -6.27
C LEU A 13 6.19 4.54 -6.21
N GLY A 14 7.49 4.33 -5.97
CA GLY A 14 8.09 3.02 -5.68
C GLY A 14 7.85 2.50 -4.24
N PRO A 15 8.00 1.19 -3.99
CA PRO A 15 7.60 0.53 -2.73
C PRO A 15 8.28 1.08 -1.47
N ALA A 16 9.58 1.38 -1.52
CA ALA A 16 10.31 1.93 -0.38
C ALA A 16 9.78 3.31 0.07
N ALA A 17 9.48 4.18 -0.90
CA ALA A 17 8.91 5.50 -0.65
C ALA A 17 7.44 5.42 -0.19
N ILE A 18 6.65 4.48 -0.71
CA ILE A 18 5.24 4.33 -0.33
C ILE A 18 5.10 3.85 1.11
N PHE A 19 5.80 2.80 1.54
CA PHE A 19 5.62 2.29 2.89
C PHE A 19 6.11 3.28 3.97
N ASP A 20 7.11 4.11 3.64
CA ASP A 20 7.53 5.23 4.49
C ASP A 20 6.40 6.24 4.73
N ARG A 21 5.80 6.69 3.61
CA ARG A 21 4.71 7.68 3.56
C ARG A 21 3.39 7.16 4.10
N PHE A 22 3.14 5.85 4.01
CA PHE A 22 1.92 5.24 4.54
C PHE A 22 1.98 5.10 6.06
N CYS A 23 3.07 4.56 6.60
CA CYS A 23 3.27 4.40 8.03
C CYS A 23 4.77 4.39 8.36
N PRO A 24 5.32 5.43 9.02
CA PRO A 24 6.75 5.52 9.31
C PRO A 24 7.33 4.34 10.10
N LEU A 25 6.50 3.61 10.87
CA LEU A 25 6.86 2.35 11.53
C LEU A 25 7.18 1.22 10.54
N PHE A 26 6.44 1.15 9.43
CA PHE A 26 6.54 0.10 8.41
C PHE A 26 7.41 0.48 7.21
N HIS A 27 8.14 1.60 7.24
CA HIS A 27 9.12 1.98 6.20
C HIS A 27 10.05 0.82 5.79
N GLY A 28 10.54 0.05 6.78
CA GLY A 28 11.41 -1.10 6.55
C GLY A 28 10.76 -2.23 5.73
N LEU A 29 9.42 -2.30 5.61
CA LEU A 29 8.73 -3.25 4.74
C LEU A 29 8.97 -2.94 3.26
N GLY A 30 8.92 -1.67 2.87
CA GLY A 30 9.20 -1.25 1.50
C GLY A 30 10.67 -1.48 1.12
N ILE A 31 11.58 -1.29 2.06
CA ILE A 31 13.01 -1.63 1.88
C ILE A 31 13.20 -3.15 1.81
N ALA A 32 12.52 -3.94 2.65
CA ALA A 32 12.57 -5.39 2.59
C ALA A 32 12.11 -5.95 1.23
N MET A 33 11.07 -5.38 0.60
CA MET A 33 10.66 -5.75 -0.76
C MET A 33 11.76 -5.49 -1.79
N VAL A 34 12.44 -4.35 -1.71
CA VAL A 34 13.57 -4.00 -2.61
C VAL A 34 14.77 -4.92 -2.38
N CYS A 35 15.09 -5.26 -1.13
CA CYS A 35 16.16 -6.21 -0.79
C CYS A 35 15.85 -7.62 -1.31
N VAL A 36 14.60 -8.10 -1.20
CA VAL A 36 14.18 -9.39 -1.77
C VAL A 36 14.32 -9.39 -3.28
N SER A 37 13.79 -8.38 -3.98
CA SER A 37 13.92 -8.27 -5.44
C SER A 37 15.38 -8.14 -5.90
N SER A 38 16.25 -7.48 -5.13
CA SER A 38 17.70 -7.40 -5.41
C SER A 38 18.38 -8.76 -5.27
N LEU A 39 18.04 -9.53 -4.22
CA LEU A 39 18.57 -10.89 -4.03
C LEU A 39 18.11 -11.85 -5.13
N VAL A 40 16.88 -11.69 -5.64
CA VAL A 40 16.36 -12.51 -6.75
C VAL A 40 17.03 -12.15 -8.07
N ALA A 41 17.12 -10.87 -8.43
CA ALA A 41 17.75 -10.40 -9.67
C ALA A 41 19.16 -11.01 -9.90
N ILE A 42 19.95 -11.11 -8.83
CA ILE A 42 21.31 -11.69 -8.86
C ILE A 42 21.30 -13.14 -9.36
N TYR A 43 20.50 -14.04 -8.78
CA TYR A 43 20.50 -15.45 -9.21
C TYR A 43 19.64 -15.67 -10.47
N TYR A 44 18.60 -14.88 -10.66
CA TYR A 44 17.70 -14.98 -11.82
C TYR A 44 18.45 -14.61 -13.13
N THR A 45 19.33 -13.61 -13.09
CA THR A 45 20.20 -13.26 -14.23
C THR A 45 21.19 -14.38 -14.59
N VAL A 46 21.53 -15.29 -13.67
CA VAL A 46 22.34 -16.49 -13.98
C VAL A 46 21.54 -17.50 -14.82
N ILE A 47 20.23 -17.66 -14.57
CA ILE A 47 19.34 -18.50 -15.40
C ILE A 47 19.23 -17.92 -16.81
N ILE A 48 19.17 -16.59 -16.93
CA ILE A 48 19.23 -15.89 -18.23
C ILE A 48 20.59 -16.15 -18.92
N ALA A 49 21.70 -16.13 -18.17
CA ALA A 49 23.03 -16.43 -18.72
C ALA A 49 23.15 -17.87 -19.26
N TRP A 50 22.62 -18.87 -18.55
CA TRP A 50 22.53 -20.25 -19.08
C TRP A 50 21.67 -20.31 -20.34
N THR A 51 20.54 -19.60 -20.36
CA THR A 51 19.64 -19.55 -21.52
C THR A 51 20.33 -18.95 -22.75
N ILE A 52 21.13 -17.88 -22.56
CA ILE A 52 21.96 -17.27 -23.63
C ILE A 52 23.03 -18.27 -24.11
N LEU A 53 23.68 -19.01 -23.20
CA LEU A 53 24.69 -20.01 -23.56
C LEU A 53 24.10 -21.16 -24.39
N TYR A 54 22.94 -21.69 -24.00
CA TYR A 54 22.21 -22.71 -24.77
C TYR A 54 21.74 -22.15 -26.13
N LEU A 55 21.27 -20.91 -26.17
CA LEU A 55 20.87 -20.24 -27.41
C LEU A 55 22.05 -20.13 -28.40
N PHE A 56 23.25 -19.77 -27.92
CA PHE A 56 24.45 -19.77 -28.76
C PHE A 56 24.89 -21.20 -29.16
N SER A 57 24.77 -22.17 -28.25
CA SER A 57 25.05 -23.59 -28.52
C SER A 57 24.05 -24.23 -29.51
N SER A 58 22.96 -23.53 -29.85
CA SER A 58 21.96 -23.97 -30.84
C SER A 58 22.33 -23.60 -32.28
N PHE A 59 23.37 -22.80 -32.52
CA PHE A 59 23.81 -22.40 -33.88
C PHE A 59 24.74 -23.45 -34.51
N THR A 60 24.28 -24.71 -34.55
CA THR A 60 25.00 -25.87 -35.09
C THR A 60 24.10 -26.68 -36.03
N SER A 61 24.69 -27.62 -36.79
CA SER A 61 23.93 -28.59 -37.61
C SER A 61 23.40 -29.77 -36.80
N GLU A 62 24.16 -30.21 -35.80
CA GLU A 62 23.84 -31.27 -34.84
C GLU A 62 24.01 -30.68 -33.44
N LEU A 63 23.16 -31.03 -32.47
CA LEU A 63 23.18 -30.39 -31.15
C LEU A 63 24.27 -31.01 -30.25
N PRO A 64 25.00 -30.23 -29.44
CA PRO A 64 26.11 -30.79 -28.66
C PRO A 64 25.65 -31.80 -27.60
N TRP A 65 24.39 -31.71 -27.13
CA TRP A 65 23.76 -32.68 -26.23
C TRP A 65 23.00 -33.81 -26.96
N GLU A 66 23.25 -34.03 -28.25
CA GLU A 66 22.62 -35.10 -29.04
C GLU A 66 23.33 -36.45 -28.88
N THR A 67 24.64 -36.45 -28.60
CA THR A 67 25.49 -37.64 -28.46
C THR A 67 26.41 -37.54 -27.24
N CYS A 68 26.92 -38.66 -26.74
CA CYS A 68 27.80 -38.69 -25.56
C CYS A 68 29.25 -38.32 -25.93
N GLN A 69 29.56 -37.02 -26.01
CA GLN A 69 30.88 -36.53 -26.41
C GLN A 69 31.98 -36.83 -25.35
N PRO A 70 33.22 -37.14 -25.77
CA PRO A 70 34.27 -37.63 -24.88
C PRO A 70 34.79 -36.61 -23.85
N GLU A 71 34.52 -35.31 -24.03
CA GLU A 71 35.02 -34.24 -23.15
C GLU A 71 34.34 -34.18 -21.78
N TRP A 72 33.08 -34.62 -21.69
CA TRP A 72 32.22 -34.38 -20.51
C TRP A 72 31.35 -35.56 -20.08
N LYS A 73 31.26 -36.62 -20.89
CA LYS A 73 30.42 -37.80 -20.61
C LYS A 73 30.84 -38.61 -19.37
N THR A 74 29.86 -39.23 -18.74
CA THR A 74 30.02 -40.32 -17.76
C THR A 74 30.01 -41.69 -18.43
N GLN A 75 30.29 -42.74 -17.64
CA GLN A 75 30.04 -44.14 -18.02
C GLN A 75 28.53 -44.45 -18.20
N TYR A 76 27.65 -43.65 -17.60
CA TYR A 76 26.20 -43.87 -17.61
C TYR A 76 25.46 -43.10 -18.72
N CYS A 77 26.14 -42.20 -19.44
CA CYS A 77 25.56 -41.48 -20.58
C CYS A 77 25.14 -42.47 -21.68
N TYR A 78 23.86 -42.42 -22.06
CA TYR A 78 23.24 -43.27 -23.06
C TYR A 78 22.62 -42.42 -24.18
N SER A 79 23.27 -42.42 -25.34
CA SER A 79 22.78 -41.78 -26.56
C SER A 79 21.80 -42.70 -27.29
N PHE A 80 20.59 -42.20 -27.55
CA PHE A 80 19.56 -42.95 -28.28
C PHE A 80 19.87 -43.03 -29.77
N ARG A 81 20.47 -41.99 -30.37
CA ARG A 81 20.89 -41.97 -31.78
C ARG A 81 21.98 -43.00 -32.05
N ASP A 82 23.04 -43.03 -31.23
CA ASP A 82 24.13 -44.00 -31.37
C ASP A 82 23.64 -45.44 -31.17
N ALA A 83 22.64 -45.64 -30.30
CA ALA A 83 21.99 -46.94 -30.11
C ALA A 83 21.13 -47.36 -31.32
N GLU A 84 20.40 -46.45 -31.96
CA GLU A 84 19.61 -46.74 -33.16
C GLU A 84 20.49 -46.98 -34.40
N GLU A 85 21.57 -46.21 -34.55
CA GLU A 85 22.60 -46.44 -35.59
C GLU A 85 23.31 -47.79 -35.37
N CYS A 86 23.62 -48.16 -34.13
CA CYS A 86 24.14 -49.49 -33.79
C CYS A 86 23.13 -50.63 -34.04
N ALA A 87 21.84 -50.41 -33.82
CA ALA A 87 20.78 -51.41 -34.04
C ALA A 87 20.49 -51.67 -35.53
N LYS A 88 20.85 -50.72 -36.42
CA LYS A 88 20.78 -50.89 -37.89
C LYS A 88 21.90 -51.79 -38.43
N ILE A 89 22.96 -52.01 -37.66
CA ILE A 89 24.02 -52.98 -37.96
C ILE A 89 23.56 -54.37 -37.44
N ASN A 90 23.84 -55.44 -38.20
CA ASN A 90 23.21 -56.76 -38.10
C ASN A 90 23.18 -57.37 -36.67
N GLY A 91 22.10 -57.08 -35.93
CA GLY A 91 21.84 -57.63 -34.59
C GLY A 91 22.80 -57.16 -33.50
N SER A 92 23.52 -56.06 -33.71
CA SER A 92 24.45 -55.53 -32.70
C SER A 92 23.75 -54.89 -31.51
N VAL A 93 24.40 -54.96 -30.34
CA VAL A 93 23.90 -54.45 -29.06
C VAL A 93 24.77 -53.28 -28.64
N PHE A 94 24.14 -52.13 -28.42
CA PHE A 94 24.79 -50.95 -27.86
C PHE A 94 24.95 -51.10 -26.34
N TYR A 95 26.18 -51.24 -25.86
CA TYR A 95 26.51 -51.37 -24.44
C TYR A 95 27.75 -50.53 -24.10
N ASN A 96 27.71 -49.83 -22.96
CA ASN A 96 28.80 -48.98 -22.47
C ASN A 96 29.40 -48.06 -23.55
N GLN A 97 28.53 -47.39 -24.33
CA GLN A 97 28.87 -46.49 -25.45
C GLN A 97 29.64 -47.13 -26.61
N THR A 98 29.59 -48.46 -26.73
CA THR A 98 30.22 -49.23 -27.81
C THR A 98 29.22 -50.19 -28.46
N CYS A 99 29.35 -50.38 -29.77
CA CYS A 99 28.47 -51.25 -30.54
C CYS A 99 29.09 -52.66 -30.66
N PHE A 100 28.50 -53.64 -29.98
CA PHE A 100 28.98 -55.03 -29.99
C PHE A 100 28.20 -55.88 -30.99
N ASN A 101 28.90 -56.65 -31.83
CA ASN A 101 28.27 -57.62 -32.73
C ASN A 101 27.42 -58.64 -31.95
N ALA A 102 26.36 -59.17 -32.59
CA ALA A 102 25.44 -60.14 -31.99
C ALA A 102 26.15 -61.32 -31.30
N THR A 103 27.20 -61.85 -31.92
CA THR A 103 28.00 -62.98 -31.40
C THR A 103 28.80 -62.64 -30.15
N THR A 104 29.34 -61.43 -30.04
CA THR A 104 30.00 -60.94 -28.81
C THR A 104 28.99 -60.64 -27.71
N ALA A 105 27.88 -59.98 -28.04
CA ALA A 105 26.84 -59.63 -27.07
C ALA A 105 26.15 -60.87 -26.46
N ALA A 106 26.00 -61.95 -27.25
CA ALA A 106 25.48 -63.24 -26.78
C ALA A 106 26.50 -64.05 -25.96
N ARG A 107 27.82 -63.87 -26.17
CA ARG A 107 28.85 -64.53 -25.36
C ARG A 107 28.94 -63.96 -23.95
N GLU A 108 28.71 -62.65 -23.79
CA GLU A 108 28.90 -61.93 -22.53
C GLU A 108 27.58 -61.51 -21.85
N ASN A 109 26.44 -62.04 -22.31
CA ASN A 109 25.09 -61.69 -21.83
C ASN A 109 24.80 -60.18 -21.75
N LEU A 110 25.39 -59.38 -22.65
CA LEU A 110 25.29 -57.92 -22.63
C LEU A 110 23.84 -57.42 -22.78
N VAL A 111 22.94 -58.25 -23.31
CA VAL A 111 21.48 -57.99 -23.41
C VAL A 111 20.80 -57.92 -22.03
N GLU A 112 21.28 -58.67 -21.03
CA GLU A 112 20.78 -58.58 -19.66
C GLU A 112 21.49 -57.49 -18.84
N LEU A 113 22.81 -57.33 -19.00
CA LEU A 113 23.53 -56.22 -18.36
C LEU A 113 23.00 -54.86 -18.84
N ALA A 114 22.76 -54.68 -20.14
CA ALA A 114 22.11 -53.49 -20.67
C ALA A 114 20.70 -53.27 -20.09
N LYS A 115 19.99 -54.34 -19.70
CA LYS A 115 18.74 -54.33 -18.92
C LYS A 115 18.85 -53.55 -17.60
N ASN A 116 19.94 -53.81 -16.85
CA ASN A 116 20.09 -53.43 -15.44
C ASN A 116 21.02 -52.22 -15.20
N VAL A 117 21.74 -51.73 -16.21
CA VAL A 117 22.58 -50.53 -16.11
C VAL A 117 21.73 -49.26 -16.02
N THR A 118 22.06 -48.39 -15.06
CA THR A 118 21.53 -47.02 -14.95
C THR A 118 21.97 -46.17 -16.14
N ARG A 119 21.03 -45.43 -16.73
CA ARG A 119 21.23 -44.64 -17.96
C ARG A 119 20.83 -43.19 -17.73
N HIS A 120 21.69 -42.26 -18.15
CA HIS A 120 21.40 -40.82 -18.15
C HIS A 120 21.38 -40.29 -19.58
N ALA A 121 20.52 -39.29 -19.84
CA ALA A 121 20.45 -38.63 -21.14
C ALA A 121 21.70 -37.77 -21.39
N PRO A 122 22.19 -37.61 -22.63
CA PRO A 122 23.39 -36.80 -22.90
C PRO A 122 23.20 -35.33 -22.51
N ALA A 123 21.96 -34.82 -22.55
CA ALA A 123 21.60 -33.48 -22.05
C ALA A 123 21.84 -33.28 -20.54
N GLN A 124 21.80 -34.35 -19.74
CA GLN A 124 22.09 -34.26 -18.30
C GLN A 124 23.58 -34.02 -18.06
N ASP A 125 24.43 -34.90 -18.59
CA ASP A 125 25.89 -34.75 -18.49
C ASP A 125 26.36 -33.43 -19.13
N TYR A 126 25.75 -33.00 -20.24
CA TYR A 126 26.05 -31.69 -20.85
C TYR A 126 25.70 -30.52 -19.92
N PHE A 127 24.54 -30.53 -19.26
CA PHE A 127 24.18 -29.47 -18.32
C PHE A 127 25.09 -29.48 -17.08
N GLU A 128 25.18 -30.63 -16.40
CA GLU A 128 25.85 -30.77 -15.11
C GLU A 128 27.38 -30.68 -15.22
N ARG A 129 27.98 -31.26 -16.26
CA ARG A 129 29.45 -31.34 -16.40
C ARG A 129 30.02 -30.34 -17.39
N HIS A 130 29.41 -30.14 -18.56
CA HIS A 130 29.94 -29.19 -19.55
C HIS A 130 29.56 -27.74 -19.25
N ILE A 131 28.29 -27.43 -18.97
CA ILE A 131 27.86 -26.05 -18.70
C ILE A 131 28.18 -25.63 -17.27
N LEU A 132 27.63 -26.33 -16.28
CA LEU A 132 27.81 -25.98 -14.87
C LEU A 132 29.19 -26.39 -14.35
N ASN A 133 29.67 -27.58 -14.72
CA ASN A 133 30.83 -28.22 -14.08
C ASN A 133 30.62 -28.28 -12.55
N ILE A 134 29.52 -28.91 -12.12
CA ILE A 134 29.14 -29.06 -10.71
C ILE A 134 30.30 -29.70 -9.93
N SER A 135 30.62 -29.13 -8.77
CA SER A 135 31.62 -29.64 -7.84
C SER A 135 31.03 -30.50 -6.73
N ASP A 136 31.87 -31.32 -6.10
CA ASP A 136 31.45 -32.28 -5.07
C ASP A 136 30.93 -31.62 -3.78
N SER A 137 31.20 -30.33 -3.56
CA SER A 137 30.73 -29.59 -2.39
C SER A 137 30.71 -28.07 -2.58
N ILE A 138 29.87 -27.37 -1.80
CA ILE A 138 29.86 -25.90 -1.72
C ILE A 138 31.17 -25.32 -1.14
N GLU A 139 31.98 -26.12 -0.45
CA GLU A 139 33.31 -25.73 0.06
C GLU A 139 34.38 -25.73 -1.05
N HIS A 140 34.09 -26.39 -2.18
CA HIS A 140 34.98 -26.49 -3.33
C HIS A 140 34.30 -25.89 -4.56
N ILE A 141 34.20 -24.55 -4.60
CA ILE A 141 33.49 -23.77 -5.64
C ILE A 141 34.07 -24.00 -7.06
N GLY A 142 35.29 -24.54 -7.18
CA GLY A 142 35.87 -24.92 -8.46
C GLY A 142 36.40 -23.74 -9.29
N ASN A 143 36.45 -23.93 -10.61
CA ASN A 143 37.00 -22.95 -11.56
C ASN A 143 35.89 -22.13 -12.26
N ILE A 144 36.11 -20.83 -12.39
CA ILE A 144 35.16 -19.91 -13.04
C ILE A 144 34.99 -20.27 -14.53
N ARG A 145 33.75 -20.63 -14.93
CA ARG A 145 33.38 -20.94 -16.32
C ARG A 145 33.24 -19.65 -17.14
N TRP A 146 34.31 -19.21 -17.80
CA TRP A 146 34.34 -17.96 -18.61
C TRP A 146 33.21 -17.84 -19.64
N GLN A 147 32.75 -18.94 -20.22
CA GLN A 147 31.58 -18.95 -21.13
C GLN A 147 30.31 -18.43 -20.45
N VAL A 148 30.04 -18.88 -19.21
CA VAL A 148 28.89 -18.43 -18.40
C VAL A 148 29.08 -16.97 -17.98
N VAL A 149 30.31 -16.56 -17.61
CA VAL A 149 30.62 -15.15 -17.26
C VAL A 149 30.38 -14.21 -18.45
N LEU A 150 30.76 -14.60 -19.66
CA LEU A 150 30.51 -13.81 -20.87
C LEU A 150 29.00 -13.72 -21.19
N CYS A 151 28.26 -14.82 -21.02
CA CYS A 151 26.80 -14.82 -21.18
C CYS A 151 26.10 -14.00 -20.09
N LEU A 152 26.63 -13.97 -18.86
CA LEU A 152 26.14 -13.14 -17.76
C LEU A 152 26.39 -11.65 -18.03
N LEU A 153 27.57 -11.28 -18.54
CA LEU A 153 27.87 -9.93 -19.01
C LEU A 153 26.94 -9.52 -20.17
N CYS A 154 26.64 -10.44 -21.08
CA CYS A 154 25.68 -10.24 -22.16
C CYS A 154 24.26 -9.99 -21.60
N ALA A 155 23.80 -10.79 -20.64
CA ALA A 155 22.51 -10.62 -19.97
C ALA A 155 22.40 -9.24 -19.33
N TRP A 156 23.38 -8.84 -18.49
CA TRP A 156 23.42 -7.51 -17.88
C TRP A 156 23.45 -6.38 -18.92
N THR A 157 24.15 -6.57 -20.04
CA THR A 157 24.21 -5.58 -21.13
C THR A 157 22.86 -5.42 -21.84
N LEU A 158 22.18 -6.52 -22.19
CA LEU A 158 20.85 -6.50 -22.81
C LEU A 158 19.81 -5.84 -21.88
N THR A 159 19.89 -6.16 -20.59
CA THR A 159 19.04 -5.60 -19.54
C THR A 159 19.30 -4.10 -19.34
N PHE A 160 20.56 -3.67 -19.22
CA PHE A 160 20.92 -2.25 -19.16
C PHE A 160 20.44 -1.47 -20.39
N LEU A 161 20.65 -2.00 -21.60
CA LEU A 161 20.19 -1.35 -22.84
C LEU A 161 18.66 -1.19 -22.86
N SER A 162 17.93 -2.22 -22.43
CA SER A 162 16.46 -2.21 -22.34
C SER A 162 15.96 -1.16 -21.34
N LEU A 163 16.59 -1.08 -20.16
CA LEU A 163 16.27 -0.18 -19.06
C LEU A 163 16.85 1.25 -19.22
N SER A 164 17.72 1.49 -20.21
CA SER A 164 18.50 2.74 -20.38
C SER A 164 17.69 4.06 -20.46
N LYS A 165 16.37 3.98 -20.68
CA LYS A 165 15.44 5.13 -20.70
C LYS A 165 14.23 4.91 -19.77
N GLY A 166 14.34 3.96 -18.83
CA GLY A 166 13.26 3.42 -18.00
C GLY A 166 12.09 2.90 -18.85
N VAL A 167 10.90 2.87 -18.24
CA VAL A 167 9.61 2.45 -18.84
C VAL A 167 9.36 2.92 -20.30
N LYS A 168 9.88 4.08 -20.74
CA LYS A 168 9.74 4.53 -22.15
C LYS A 168 10.48 3.65 -23.17
N SER A 169 11.50 2.92 -22.73
CA SER A 169 12.20 1.88 -23.49
C SER A 169 11.65 0.50 -23.10
N THR A 170 11.61 0.19 -21.79
CA THR A 170 11.12 -1.10 -21.27
C THR A 170 9.75 -1.46 -21.83
N GLY A 171 8.78 -0.54 -21.80
CA GLY A 171 7.43 -0.74 -22.33
C GLY A 171 7.35 -0.93 -23.84
N LYS A 172 8.40 -0.60 -24.62
CA LYS A 172 8.51 -0.96 -26.04
C LYS A 172 9.06 -2.37 -26.23
N VAL A 173 10.11 -2.72 -25.47
CA VAL A 173 10.72 -4.07 -25.51
C VAL A 173 9.72 -5.13 -25.04
N VAL A 174 8.90 -4.82 -24.03
CA VAL A 174 7.87 -5.72 -23.48
C VAL A 174 6.79 -6.12 -24.49
N TYR A 175 6.46 -5.31 -25.51
CA TYR A 175 5.58 -5.77 -26.59
C TYR A 175 6.15 -6.98 -27.34
N PHE A 176 7.48 -7.06 -27.49
CA PHE A 176 8.12 -8.24 -28.06
C PHE A 176 8.26 -9.34 -27.01
N THR A 177 8.87 -9.06 -25.85
CA THR A 177 9.23 -10.10 -24.88
C THR A 177 8.03 -10.75 -24.18
N ALA A 178 6.88 -10.07 -24.10
CA ALA A 178 5.64 -10.66 -23.58
C ALA A 178 4.82 -11.40 -24.66
N LEU A 179 4.82 -10.95 -25.92
CA LEU A 179 3.99 -11.58 -26.97
C LEU A 179 4.71 -12.73 -27.69
N PHE A 180 6.03 -12.65 -27.90
CA PHE A 180 6.80 -13.68 -28.59
C PHE A 180 6.69 -15.08 -27.94
N PRO A 181 6.68 -15.23 -26.60
CA PRO A 181 6.42 -16.51 -25.96
C PRO A 181 5.12 -17.18 -26.36
N TYR A 182 4.03 -16.44 -26.58
CA TYR A 182 2.76 -17.03 -27.02
C TYR A 182 2.84 -17.56 -28.47
N VAL A 183 3.63 -16.90 -29.33
CA VAL A 183 3.89 -17.40 -30.70
C VAL A 183 4.64 -18.72 -30.65
N VAL A 184 5.69 -18.82 -29.83
CA VAL A 184 6.45 -20.07 -29.67
C VAL A 184 5.60 -21.14 -28.98
N LEU A 185 4.86 -20.84 -27.91
CA LEU A 185 3.94 -21.79 -27.27
C LEU A 185 2.86 -22.31 -28.23
N CYS A 186 2.34 -21.49 -29.16
CA CYS A 186 1.40 -21.96 -30.19
C CYS A 186 2.08 -22.89 -31.21
N ILE A 187 3.30 -22.56 -31.64
CA ILE A 187 4.09 -23.41 -32.55
C ILE A 187 4.43 -24.76 -31.87
N LEU A 188 4.85 -24.73 -30.61
CA LEU A 188 5.16 -25.92 -29.81
C LEU A 188 3.91 -26.70 -29.42
N PHE A 189 2.76 -26.06 -29.23
CA PHE A 189 1.47 -26.76 -29.03
C PHE A 189 1.11 -27.57 -30.27
N VAL A 190 1.08 -26.92 -31.45
CA VAL A 190 0.77 -27.59 -32.71
C VAL A 190 1.78 -28.71 -32.99
N ARG A 191 3.08 -28.49 -32.75
CA ARG A 191 4.06 -29.57 -32.89
C ARG A 191 3.82 -30.69 -31.90
N GLY A 192 3.63 -30.38 -30.62
CA GLY A 192 3.44 -31.33 -29.53
C GLY A 192 2.27 -32.28 -29.75
N VAL A 193 1.09 -31.76 -30.13
CA VAL A 193 -0.09 -32.60 -30.41
C VAL A 193 0.00 -33.39 -31.72
N THR A 194 0.93 -33.08 -32.62
CA THR A 194 1.21 -33.91 -33.82
C THR A 194 2.19 -35.06 -33.56
N LEU A 195 2.78 -35.15 -32.38
CA LEU A 195 3.71 -36.24 -32.03
C LEU A 195 2.95 -37.50 -31.57
N PRO A 196 3.44 -38.71 -31.89
CA PRO A 196 2.86 -39.95 -31.38
C PRO A 196 2.96 -39.99 -29.85
N GLY A 197 2.02 -40.66 -29.18
CA GLY A 197 2.01 -40.76 -27.71
C GLY A 197 1.67 -39.48 -26.94
N SER A 198 1.64 -38.31 -27.58
CA SER A 198 1.33 -37.01 -26.94
C SER A 198 0.04 -37.00 -26.12
N VAL A 199 -0.99 -37.71 -26.59
CA VAL A 199 -2.27 -37.93 -25.90
C VAL A 199 -2.09 -38.55 -24.51
N ASN A 200 -1.13 -39.44 -24.31
CA ASN A 200 -0.87 -40.10 -23.01
C ASN A 200 -0.42 -39.07 -21.96
N GLY A 201 0.42 -38.11 -22.35
CA GLY A 201 0.85 -37.03 -21.47
C GLY A 201 -0.27 -36.02 -21.17
N VAL A 202 -1.12 -35.71 -22.15
CA VAL A 202 -2.31 -34.86 -21.93
C VAL A 202 -3.33 -35.54 -21.02
N ILE A 203 -3.54 -36.86 -21.15
CA ILE A 203 -4.37 -37.64 -20.22
C ILE A 203 -3.75 -37.62 -18.81
N PHE A 204 -2.45 -37.81 -18.68
CA PHE A 204 -1.75 -37.73 -17.38
C PHE A 204 -1.92 -36.36 -16.71
N TYR A 205 -1.82 -35.27 -17.47
CA TYR A 205 -2.04 -33.90 -16.98
C TYR A 205 -3.48 -33.66 -16.49
N LEU A 206 -4.48 -34.18 -17.20
CA LEU A 206 -5.89 -33.91 -16.90
C LEU A 206 -6.57 -34.90 -15.94
N THR A 207 -5.96 -36.07 -15.65
CA THR A 207 -6.60 -37.14 -14.86
C THR A 207 -6.81 -36.71 -13.39
N PRO A 208 -8.06 -36.53 -12.90
CA PRO A 208 -8.31 -35.89 -11.61
C PRO A 208 -8.16 -36.87 -10.44
N GLN A 209 -7.09 -36.70 -9.65
CA GLN A 209 -6.81 -37.54 -8.48
C GLN A 209 -7.38 -36.93 -7.19
N PHE A 210 -8.71 -36.91 -7.06
CA PHE A 210 -9.43 -36.27 -5.94
C PHE A 210 -8.97 -36.69 -4.52
N HIS A 211 -8.40 -37.89 -4.36
CA HIS A 211 -7.84 -38.32 -3.07
C HIS A 211 -6.71 -37.42 -2.57
N LYS A 212 -5.92 -36.81 -3.49
CA LYS A 212 -4.82 -35.90 -3.16
C LYS A 212 -5.31 -34.60 -2.52
N LEU A 213 -6.53 -34.14 -2.81
CA LEU A 213 -7.14 -32.93 -2.21
C LEU A 213 -7.37 -33.05 -0.69
N LYS A 214 -7.33 -34.26 -0.12
CA LYS A 214 -7.35 -34.49 1.33
C LYS A 214 -6.01 -34.13 2.00
N SER A 215 -4.92 -33.99 1.24
CA SER A 215 -3.60 -33.66 1.77
C SER A 215 -3.39 -32.15 1.82
N ALA A 216 -3.06 -31.64 3.01
CA ALA A 216 -2.69 -30.23 3.20
C ALA A 216 -1.45 -29.81 2.38
N LYS A 217 -0.60 -30.76 1.97
CA LYS A 217 0.55 -30.50 1.09
C LYS A 217 0.11 -29.92 -0.27
N VAL A 218 -0.96 -30.44 -0.86
CA VAL A 218 -1.47 -29.96 -2.16
C VAL A 218 -2.02 -28.54 -2.07
N TRP A 219 -2.70 -28.21 -0.96
CA TRP A 219 -3.18 -26.85 -0.71
C TRP A 219 -2.05 -25.86 -0.43
N LYS A 220 -0.99 -26.29 0.28
CA LYS A 220 0.26 -25.52 0.41
C LYS A 220 0.88 -25.27 -0.96
N GLU A 221 1.10 -26.31 -1.76
CA GLU A 221 1.74 -26.21 -3.08
C GLU A 221 0.95 -25.30 -4.03
N ALA A 222 -0.38 -25.44 -4.10
CA ALA A 222 -1.23 -24.56 -4.92
C ALA A 222 -1.18 -23.08 -4.45
N ALA A 223 -1.20 -22.83 -3.14
CA ALA A 223 -1.15 -21.48 -2.57
C ALA A 223 0.26 -20.85 -2.70
N VAL A 224 1.33 -21.64 -2.60
CA VAL A 224 2.71 -21.23 -2.90
C VAL A 224 2.86 -20.88 -4.39
N GLN A 225 2.34 -21.73 -5.27
CA GLN A 225 2.44 -21.54 -6.72
C GLN A 225 1.74 -20.26 -7.17
N ILE A 226 0.49 -20.00 -6.75
CA ILE A 226 -0.23 -18.78 -7.14
C ILE A 226 0.37 -17.52 -6.50
N PHE A 227 1.01 -17.63 -5.33
CA PHE A 227 1.76 -16.52 -4.73
C PHE A 227 2.97 -16.17 -5.59
N PHE A 228 3.90 -17.10 -5.83
CA PHE A 228 5.10 -16.79 -6.63
C PHE A 228 4.77 -16.45 -8.09
N SER A 229 3.77 -17.10 -8.69
CA SER A 229 3.35 -16.84 -10.09
C SER A 229 2.72 -15.47 -10.33
N LEU A 230 2.18 -14.80 -9.30
CA LEU A 230 1.66 -13.43 -9.40
C LEU A 230 2.59 -12.38 -8.75
N SER A 231 3.72 -12.82 -8.18
CA SER A 231 4.77 -12.04 -7.52
C SER A 231 4.30 -10.86 -6.61
N PRO A 232 3.30 -11.04 -5.73
CA PRO A 232 2.91 -10.02 -4.77
C PRO A 232 3.90 -9.94 -3.60
N ALA A 233 3.93 -8.80 -2.91
CA ALA A 233 4.88 -8.45 -1.86
C ALA A 233 6.36 -8.38 -2.29
N TRP A 234 6.62 -8.30 -3.61
CA TRP A 234 7.97 -8.11 -4.18
C TRP A 234 8.23 -6.66 -4.64
N GLY A 235 7.22 -5.78 -4.55
CA GLY A 235 7.31 -4.37 -4.94
C GLY A 235 7.13 -4.10 -6.44
N GLY A 236 7.42 -5.04 -7.33
CA GLY A 236 7.33 -4.81 -8.79
C GLY A 236 5.95 -4.46 -9.32
N LEU A 237 4.88 -5.04 -8.74
CA LEU A 237 3.51 -4.62 -9.07
C LEU A 237 3.19 -3.19 -8.64
N ILE A 238 3.77 -2.74 -7.52
CA ILE A 238 3.61 -1.38 -7.00
C ILE A 238 4.32 -0.40 -7.94
N THR A 239 5.59 -0.69 -8.29
CA THR A 239 6.38 0.10 -9.25
C THR A 239 5.76 0.15 -10.65
N LEU A 240 5.30 -0.97 -11.21
CA LEU A 240 4.70 -0.94 -12.55
C LEU A 240 3.38 -0.16 -12.57
N ALA A 241 2.59 -0.24 -11.49
CA ALA A 241 1.36 0.53 -11.36
C ALA A 241 1.60 2.03 -11.11
N SER A 242 2.73 2.45 -10.54
CA SER A 242 3.02 3.88 -10.30
C SER A 242 3.13 4.71 -11.57
N TYR A 243 3.37 4.07 -12.72
CA TYR A 243 3.41 4.69 -14.03
C TYR A 243 2.05 4.71 -14.76
N ASN A 244 0.99 4.14 -14.18
CA ASN A 244 -0.35 4.19 -14.77
C ASN A 244 -0.94 5.61 -14.75
N LYS A 245 -1.91 5.86 -15.63
CA LYS A 245 -2.75 7.06 -15.50
C LYS A 245 -3.60 6.96 -14.24
N PHE A 246 -3.70 8.06 -13.51
CA PHE A 246 -4.37 8.18 -12.22
C PHE A 246 -5.78 7.55 -12.18
N HIS A 247 -6.67 7.94 -13.11
CA HIS A 247 -8.04 7.38 -13.26
C HIS A 247 -8.12 6.08 -14.09
N ASN A 248 -7.03 5.33 -14.27
CA ASN A 248 -7.07 4.04 -14.98
C ASN A 248 -7.79 2.95 -14.16
N ASN A 249 -8.44 2.00 -14.82
CA ASN A 249 -9.20 0.93 -14.13
C ASN A 249 -8.28 -0.24 -13.70
N CYS A 250 -7.48 0.00 -12.67
CA CYS A 250 -6.56 -0.98 -12.10
C CYS A 250 -7.25 -2.28 -11.64
N PHE A 251 -8.55 -2.26 -11.31
CA PHE A 251 -9.32 -3.47 -11.01
C PHE A 251 -9.54 -4.35 -12.24
N LYS A 252 -9.93 -3.75 -13.38
CA LYS A 252 -10.06 -4.46 -14.66
C LYS A 252 -8.71 -5.04 -15.10
N ASP A 253 -7.64 -4.26 -14.98
CA ASP A 253 -6.30 -4.70 -15.37
C ASP A 253 -5.79 -5.83 -14.46
N ALA A 254 -6.03 -5.73 -13.15
CA ALA A 254 -5.73 -6.81 -12.21
C ALA A 254 -6.49 -8.10 -12.52
N LEU A 255 -7.76 -8.01 -12.93
CA LEU A 255 -8.54 -9.16 -13.37
C LEU A 255 -7.95 -9.78 -14.65
N ILE A 256 -7.64 -8.96 -15.66
CA ILE A 256 -7.08 -9.41 -16.95
C ILE A 256 -5.73 -10.10 -16.75
N VAL A 257 -4.82 -9.51 -15.97
CA VAL A 257 -3.50 -10.10 -15.70
C VAL A 257 -3.62 -11.38 -14.88
N SER A 258 -4.53 -11.45 -13.90
CA SER A 258 -4.76 -12.66 -13.10
C SER A 258 -5.25 -13.82 -13.96
N ILE A 259 -6.25 -13.57 -14.80
CA ILE A 259 -6.83 -14.58 -15.71
C ILE A 259 -5.80 -14.97 -16.78
N GLY A 260 -5.12 -14.00 -17.38
CA GLY A 260 -4.09 -14.23 -18.38
C GLY A 260 -2.96 -15.13 -17.88
N ASN A 261 -2.44 -14.88 -16.67
CA ASN A 261 -1.43 -15.73 -16.03
C ASN A 261 -1.92 -17.18 -15.83
N ILE A 262 -3.16 -17.36 -15.34
CA ILE A 262 -3.74 -18.70 -15.12
C ILE A 262 -3.94 -19.42 -16.46
N CYS A 263 -4.52 -18.76 -17.47
CA CYS A 263 -4.72 -19.32 -18.80
C CYS A 263 -3.39 -19.70 -19.48
N THR A 264 -2.35 -18.87 -19.32
CA THR A 264 -1.00 -19.14 -19.84
C THR A 264 -0.36 -20.34 -19.14
N SER A 265 -0.50 -20.45 -17.83
CA SER A 265 -0.01 -21.60 -17.04
C SER A 265 -0.66 -22.91 -17.48
N ILE A 266 -1.98 -22.91 -17.73
CA ILE A 266 -2.73 -24.06 -18.23
C ILE A 266 -2.29 -24.41 -19.67
N PHE A 267 -2.17 -23.41 -20.56
CA PHE A 267 -1.77 -23.63 -21.95
C PHE A 267 -0.33 -24.15 -22.07
N ALA A 268 0.62 -23.59 -21.30
CA ALA A 268 1.98 -24.10 -21.20
C ALA A 268 2.01 -25.54 -20.64
N GLY A 269 1.10 -25.87 -19.70
CA GLY A 269 0.87 -27.24 -19.25
C GLY A 269 0.54 -28.19 -20.40
N PHE A 270 -0.44 -27.84 -21.27
CA PHE A 270 -0.75 -28.63 -22.46
C PHE A 270 0.44 -28.78 -23.43
N VAL A 271 1.20 -27.71 -23.67
CA VAL A 271 2.43 -27.76 -24.50
C VAL A 271 3.41 -28.78 -23.93
N ILE A 272 3.83 -28.59 -22.68
CA ILE A 272 4.85 -29.42 -22.05
C ILE A 272 4.39 -30.88 -21.93
N PHE A 273 3.18 -31.14 -21.45
CA PHE A 273 2.70 -32.53 -21.29
C PHE A 273 2.44 -33.24 -22.62
N SER A 274 2.10 -32.54 -23.71
CA SER A 274 2.04 -33.18 -25.04
C SER A 274 3.42 -33.64 -25.53
N ILE A 275 4.46 -32.86 -25.24
CA ILE A 275 5.86 -33.14 -25.61
C ILE A 275 6.45 -34.25 -24.71
N ILE A 276 6.15 -34.25 -23.41
CA ILE A 276 6.55 -35.33 -22.49
C ILE A 276 5.79 -36.63 -22.79
N GLY A 277 4.53 -36.57 -23.23
CA GLY A 277 3.77 -37.75 -23.65
C GLY A 277 4.42 -38.50 -24.81
N TYR A 278 5.03 -37.76 -25.74
CA TYR A 278 5.87 -38.32 -26.80
C TYR A 278 7.17 -38.93 -26.25
N LEU A 279 7.90 -38.23 -25.38
CA LEU A 279 9.12 -38.74 -24.75
C LEU A 279 8.87 -40.06 -23.99
N ALA A 280 7.80 -40.14 -23.21
CA ALA A 280 7.39 -41.33 -22.48
C ALA A 280 7.11 -42.52 -23.43
N ASN A 281 6.45 -42.25 -24.55
CA ASN A 281 6.13 -43.24 -25.58
C ASN A 281 7.38 -43.79 -26.28
N GLU A 282 8.29 -42.92 -26.72
CA GLU A 282 9.58 -43.33 -27.34
C GLU A 282 10.45 -44.13 -26.35
N LEU A 283 10.55 -43.68 -25.10
CA LEU A 283 11.34 -44.35 -24.07
C LEU A 283 10.68 -45.63 -23.53
N ASN A 284 9.43 -45.92 -23.91
CA ASN A 284 8.61 -47.00 -23.33
C ASN A 284 8.57 -46.95 -21.79
N MET A 285 8.56 -45.73 -21.24
CA MET A 285 8.52 -45.46 -19.80
C MET A 285 7.21 -44.76 -19.42
N PRO A 286 6.69 -44.95 -18.20
CA PRO A 286 5.50 -44.25 -17.76
C PRO A 286 5.81 -42.76 -17.52
N VAL A 287 4.81 -41.90 -17.75
CA VAL A 287 4.97 -40.42 -17.79
C VAL A 287 5.52 -39.85 -16.46
N ASP A 288 5.21 -40.47 -15.32
CA ASP A 288 5.69 -40.06 -14.00
C ASP A 288 7.22 -40.16 -13.83
N LYS A 289 7.90 -40.99 -14.63
CA LYS A 289 9.37 -41.17 -14.58
C LYS A 289 10.16 -40.24 -15.50
N VAL A 290 9.49 -39.38 -16.27
CA VAL A 290 10.10 -38.43 -17.22
C VAL A 290 9.68 -36.98 -16.96
N VAL A 291 9.07 -36.69 -15.81
CA VAL A 291 8.61 -35.36 -15.39
C VAL A 291 9.48 -34.84 -14.24
N ASP A 292 10.54 -34.12 -14.60
CA ASP A 292 11.31 -33.29 -13.66
C ASP A 292 10.64 -31.93 -13.43
N GLN A 293 11.16 -31.18 -12.44
CA GLN A 293 10.69 -29.84 -12.08
C GLN A 293 11.83 -28.80 -12.13
N GLY A 294 11.46 -27.53 -12.24
CA GLY A 294 12.40 -26.41 -12.21
C GLY A 294 13.40 -26.42 -13.38
N ALA A 295 14.67 -26.15 -13.10
CA ALA A 295 15.72 -26.00 -14.10
C ALA A 295 15.96 -27.29 -14.93
N GLY A 296 15.87 -28.47 -14.32
CA GLY A 296 16.06 -29.75 -15.01
C GLY A 296 15.07 -29.97 -16.16
N LEU A 297 13.81 -29.57 -15.97
CA LEU A 297 12.80 -29.64 -17.02
C LEU A 297 13.18 -28.80 -18.26
N ALA A 298 13.79 -27.63 -18.05
CA ALA A 298 14.12 -26.67 -19.10
C ALA A 298 15.50 -26.91 -19.76
N PHE A 299 16.49 -27.40 -19.01
CA PHE A 299 17.88 -27.54 -19.49
C PHE A 299 18.35 -29.00 -19.68
N ILE A 300 17.60 -29.99 -19.17
CA ILE A 300 17.88 -31.42 -19.35
C ILE A 300 16.77 -32.09 -20.18
N VAL A 301 15.53 -32.12 -19.65
CA VAL A 301 14.43 -32.89 -20.25
C VAL A 301 14.01 -32.32 -21.60
N TYR A 302 13.67 -31.02 -21.67
CA TYR A 302 13.22 -30.43 -22.94
C TYR A 302 14.30 -30.50 -24.06
N PRO A 303 15.59 -30.25 -23.81
CA PRO A 303 16.65 -30.43 -24.81
C PRO A 303 16.81 -31.87 -25.31
N ASP A 304 16.58 -32.88 -24.46
CA ASP A 304 16.55 -34.31 -24.86
C ASP A 304 15.30 -34.71 -25.66
N VAL A 305 14.20 -33.95 -25.60
CA VAL A 305 13.09 -34.13 -26.57
C VAL A 305 13.40 -33.43 -27.89
N VAL A 306 14.04 -32.26 -27.86
CA VAL A 306 14.36 -31.48 -29.07
C VAL A 306 15.28 -32.23 -30.03
N THR A 307 16.26 -32.97 -29.54
CA THR A 307 17.15 -33.83 -30.36
C THR A 307 16.38 -34.89 -31.17
N ARG A 308 15.20 -35.30 -30.70
CA ARG A 308 14.31 -36.28 -31.34
C ARG A 308 13.36 -35.64 -32.37
N LEU A 309 13.34 -34.31 -32.49
CA LEU A 309 12.50 -33.60 -33.46
C LEU A 309 13.26 -33.35 -34.77
N PRO A 310 12.62 -33.49 -35.95
CA PRO A 310 13.25 -33.16 -37.22
C PRO A 310 13.61 -31.67 -37.27
N ILE A 311 14.84 -31.36 -37.69
CA ILE A 311 15.43 -30.01 -37.65
C ILE A 311 15.60 -29.53 -36.19
N SER A 312 16.19 -30.37 -35.34
CA SER A 312 16.45 -30.15 -33.90
C SER A 312 16.96 -28.74 -33.54
N PRO A 313 17.95 -28.15 -34.25
CA PRO A 313 18.45 -26.81 -33.94
C PRO A 313 17.39 -25.70 -34.00
N LEU A 314 16.39 -25.81 -34.89
CA LEU A 314 15.30 -24.82 -35.00
C LEU A 314 14.42 -24.83 -33.75
N TRP A 315 14.03 -26.01 -33.27
CA TRP A 315 13.20 -26.16 -32.06
C TRP A 315 13.98 -25.77 -30.80
N SER A 316 15.28 -26.01 -30.77
CA SER A 316 16.18 -25.55 -29.71
C SER A 316 16.24 -24.03 -29.64
N PHE A 317 16.57 -23.39 -30.78
CA PHE A 317 16.65 -21.93 -30.88
C PHE A 317 15.34 -21.25 -30.47
N LEU A 318 14.19 -21.71 -31.00
CA LEU A 318 12.89 -21.13 -30.67
C LEU A 318 12.56 -21.23 -29.17
N PHE A 319 12.87 -22.36 -28.53
CA PHE A 319 12.63 -22.56 -27.11
C PHE A 319 13.55 -21.74 -26.22
N PHE A 320 14.86 -21.74 -26.45
CA PHE A 320 15.78 -20.95 -25.64
C PHE A 320 15.60 -19.45 -25.87
N PHE A 321 15.22 -19.03 -27.08
CA PHE A 321 14.86 -17.64 -27.35
C PHE A 321 13.54 -17.25 -26.66
N MET A 322 12.54 -18.15 -26.60
CA MET A 322 11.34 -17.96 -25.76
C MET A 322 11.71 -17.81 -24.28
N LEU A 323 12.51 -18.72 -23.70
CA LEU A 323 12.96 -18.63 -22.32
C LEU A 323 13.73 -17.32 -22.04
N LEU A 324 14.56 -16.87 -22.99
CA LEU A 324 15.28 -15.60 -22.89
C LEU A 324 14.30 -14.42 -22.83
N THR A 325 13.25 -14.41 -23.67
CA THR A 325 12.22 -13.36 -23.63
C THR A 325 11.38 -13.38 -22.34
N LEU A 326 11.01 -14.56 -21.83
CA LEU A 326 10.29 -14.71 -20.55
C LEU A 326 11.15 -14.25 -19.36
N GLY A 327 12.43 -14.63 -19.35
CA GLY A 327 13.40 -14.23 -18.34
C GLY A 327 13.61 -12.71 -18.33
N MET A 328 13.99 -12.13 -19.46
CA MET A 328 14.19 -10.67 -19.56
C MET A 328 12.93 -9.88 -19.17
N GLY A 329 11.72 -10.33 -19.58
CA GLY A 329 10.47 -9.67 -19.20
C GLY A 329 10.24 -9.62 -17.67
N SER A 330 10.69 -10.63 -16.95
CA SER A 330 10.61 -10.70 -15.47
C SER A 330 11.71 -9.87 -14.81
N GLU A 331 12.95 -9.98 -15.29
CA GLU A 331 14.12 -9.27 -14.78
C GLU A 331 13.98 -7.74 -14.92
N PHE A 332 13.38 -7.27 -16.02
CA PHE A 332 13.07 -5.84 -16.20
C PHE A 332 12.17 -5.30 -15.08
N ALA A 333 11.20 -6.09 -14.59
CA ALA A 333 10.33 -5.66 -13.50
C ALA A 333 11.07 -5.60 -12.16
N LEU A 334 11.94 -6.58 -11.86
CA LEU A 334 12.77 -6.58 -10.65
C LEU A 334 13.70 -5.36 -10.60
N LEU A 335 14.39 -5.07 -11.70
CA LEU A 335 15.34 -3.96 -11.75
C LEU A 335 14.67 -2.59 -11.87
N GLU A 336 13.55 -2.44 -12.60
CA GLU A 336 12.76 -1.20 -12.54
C GLU A 336 12.21 -1.00 -11.11
N THR A 337 11.86 -2.06 -10.35
CA THR A 337 11.51 -1.93 -8.90
C THR A 337 12.60 -1.22 -8.11
N ILE A 338 13.85 -1.68 -8.27
CA ILE A 338 15.02 -1.15 -7.56
C ILE A 338 15.31 0.28 -8.03
N MET A 339 15.37 0.52 -9.34
CA MET A 339 15.60 1.86 -9.92
C MET A 339 14.53 2.89 -9.54
N THR A 340 13.25 2.50 -9.49
CA THR A 340 12.15 3.39 -9.12
C THR A 340 12.13 3.66 -7.63
N ALA A 341 12.38 2.64 -6.79
CA ALA A 341 12.53 2.84 -5.35
C ALA A 341 13.69 3.80 -5.02
N VAL A 342 14.79 3.76 -5.77
CA VAL A 342 15.88 4.75 -5.69
C VAL A 342 15.42 6.14 -6.15
N GLN A 343 14.90 6.28 -7.37
CA GLN A 343 14.53 7.58 -7.98
C GLN A 343 13.38 8.31 -7.27
N ASP A 344 12.48 7.58 -6.60
CA ASP A 344 11.35 8.15 -5.85
C ASP A 344 11.65 8.38 -4.37
N LEU A 345 12.78 7.86 -3.89
CA LEU A 345 13.39 8.37 -2.68
C LEU A 345 14.13 9.67 -2.99
N TYR A 346 14.97 9.76 -4.04
CA TYR A 346 15.86 10.91 -4.27
C TYR A 346 15.53 11.77 -5.51
N PRO A 347 14.97 12.99 -5.35
CA PRO A 347 14.51 13.78 -6.51
C PRO A 347 15.60 14.48 -7.33
N VAL A 348 16.76 14.80 -6.75
CA VAL A 348 17.79 15.65 -7.38
C VAL A 348 18.34 15.01 -8.65
N LEU A 349 18.55 13.70 -8.62
CA LEU A 349 19.12 12.96 -9.74
C LEU A 349 18.09 12.55 -10.81
N ARG A 350 16.80 12.88 -10.63
CA ARG A 350 15.77 12.72 -11.68
C ARG A 350 16.14 13.44 -13.00
N GLN A 351 16.99 14.46 -12.95
CA GLN A 351 17.54 15.16 -14.12
C GLN A 351 18.77 14.50 -14.77
N ARG A 352 19.50 13.61 -14.07
CA ARG A 352 20.76 13.01 -14.55
C ARG A 352 20.66 11.55 -15.02
N LYS A 353 19.44 10.98 -15.12
CA LYS A 353 19.07 9.56 -15.38
C LYS A 353 20.20 8.56 -15.72
N THR A 354 20.97 8.76 -16.80
CA THR A 354 22.06 7.85 -17.20
C THR A 354 23.15 7.68 -16.12
N TRP A 355 23.46 8.72 -15.35
CA TRP A 355 24.40 8.70 -14.22
C TRP A 355 23.76 8.22 -12.90
N VAL A 356 22.49 7.84 -12.93
CA VAL A 356 21.61 7.74 -11.74
C VAL A 356 21.07 6.33 -11.58
N VAL A 357 21.01 5.61 -12.69
CA VAL A 357 21.34 4.18 -12.77
C VAL A 357 22.73 3.86 -12.17
N LEU A 358 23.56 4.86 -11.85
CA LEU A 358 25.00 4.72 -11.53
C LEU A 358 25.45 5.34 -10.18
N ALA A 359 24.62 6.10 -9.46
CA ALA A 359 25.12 6.97 -8.38
C ALA A 359 24.17 7.16 -7.16
N GLU A 360 23.15 6.32 -6.99
CA GLU A 360 22.09 6.55 -5.99
C GLU A 360 21.52 5.23 -5.48
N PHE A 361 21.42 4.89 -4.19
CA PHE A 361 22.03 5.46 -2.97
C PHE A 361 21.62 6.88 -2.50
N SER A 362 20.78 6.91 -1.45
CA SER A 362 20.27 8.04 -0.63
C SER A 362 19.17 9.08 -1.34
N ALA A 363 17.01 9.82 -0.84
CA ALA A 363 15.90 10.24 0.13
C ALA A 363 15.75 11.79 0.27
N GLN A 364 14.58 12.46 0.19
CA GLN A 364 13.16 12.09 0.35
C GLN A 364 12.27 12.95 -0.61
N GLU A 365 10.94 12.72 -0.71
CA GLU A 365 9.92 13.64 -0.14
C GLU A 365 8.43 13.57 -0.62
N PHE A 366 7.56 13.91 0.35
CA PHE A 366 6.10 13.99 0.59
C PHE A 366 4.96 13.88 -0.47
N ILE A 367 3.74 13.89 0.07
CA ILE A 367 2.45 13.31 -0.34
C ILE A 367 1.40 14.43 -0.58
N ILE A 368 0.36 14.17 -1.40
CA ILE A 368 -1.09 14.42 -1.14
C ILE A 368 -1.91 14.01 -2.39
N GLU A 369 -3.24 13.96 -2.26
CA GLU A 369 -4.27 13.55 -3.24
C GLU A 369 -4.40 12.04 -3.50
N ILE A 370 -5.11 11.30 -2.63
CA ILE A 370 -6.06 10.28 -3.11
C ILE A 370 -7.32 10.20 -2.24
N GLU A 371 -8.37 10.92 -2.64
CA GLU A 371 -9.75 10.60 -2.24
C GLU A 371 -10.77 10.84 -3.38
N LEU A 372 -10.29 10.93 -4.63
CA LEU A 372 -11.07 11.42 -5.79
C LEU A 372 -11.15 10.47 -7.00
N MET A 373 -10.43 9.33 -7.00
CA MET A 373 -10.14 8.63 -8.26
C MET A 373 -11.11 7.52 -8.68
N ILE A 374 -11.81 6.90 -7.73
CA ILE A 374 -12.73 5.78 -8.01
C ILE A 374 -14.14 6.20 -7.56
N GLY A 375 -14.96 6.64 -8.52
CA GLY A 375 -16.36 7.03 -8.28
C GLY A 375 -17.19 5.88 -7.67
N GLN A 376 -18.20 6.27 -6.88
CA GLN A 376 -18.94 5.43 -5.93
C GLN A 376 -19.15 3.96 -6.37
N GLN A 377 -18.40 3.05 -5.74
CA GLN A 377 -18.60 1.61 -5.88
C GLN A 377 -19.54 1.04 -4.82
N GLY A 378 -20.28 -0.01 -5.18
CA GLY A 378 -21.35 -0.55 -4.34
C GLY A 378 -20.91 -1.04 -2.96
N ARG A 379 -21.84 -1.04 -1.99
CA ARG A 379 -21.62 -1.47 -0.60
C ARG A 379 -21.13 -2.92 -0.48
N THR A 380 -21.42 -3.76 -1.47
CA THR A 380 -20.96 -5.17 -1.56
C THR A 380 -19.48 -5.28 -1.96
N PHE A 381 -18.98 -4.43 -2.86
CA PHE A 381 -17.57 -4.41 -3.30
C PHE A 381 -16.64 -4.14 -2.10
N HIS A 382 -16.99 -3.13 -1.31
CA HIS A 382 -16.27 -2.76 -0.08
C HIS A 382 -16.26 -3.91 0.94
N LYS A 383 -17.41 -4.58 1.17
CA LYS A 383 -17.48 -5.75 2.07
C LYS A 383 -16.61 -6.91 1.60
N TYR A 384 -16.60 -7.20 0.31
CA TYR A 384 -15.79 -8.28 -0.28
C TYR A 384 -14.29 -8.03 -0.09
N PHE A 385 -13.77 -6.88 -0.53
CA PHE A 385 -12.34 -6.59 -0.41
C PHE A 385 -11.89 -6.36 1.03
N SER A 386 -12.74 -5.78 1.89
CA SER A 386 -12.47 -5.68 3.33
C SER A 386 -12.33 -7.07 3.98
N LEU A 387 -13.23 -8.02 3.68
CA LEU A 387 -13.14 -9.39 4.17
C LEU A 387 -11.84 -10.08 3.71
N PHE A 388 -11.50 -9.94 2.43
CA PHE A 388 -10.29 -10.53 1.87
C PHE A 388 -9.01 -9.96 2.50
N TRP A 389 -8.86 -8.63 2.54
CA TRP A 389 -7.63 -7.98 2.99
C TRP A 389 -7.46 -8.00 4.51
N LYS A 390 -8.55 -7.90 5.30
CA LYS A 390 -8.47 -7.87 6.76
C LYS A 390 -8.42 -9.25 7.42
N TYR A 391 -8.97 -10.28 6.78
CA TYR A 391 -9.10 -11.61 7.40
C TYR A 391 -8.54 -12.75 6.55
N ILE A 392 -8.96 -12.89 5.28
CA ILE A 392 -8.60 -14.07 4.47
C ILE A 392 -7.11 -14.07 4.12
N SER A 393 -6.59 -12.99 3.54
CA SER A 393 -5.17 -12.91 3.14
C SER A 393 -4.21 -13.07 4.33
N PRO A 394 -4.40 -12.41 5.50
CA PRO A 394 -3.60 -12.69 6.70
C PRO A 394 -3.69 -14.14 7.18
N ALA A 395 -4.88 -14.75 7.16
CA ALA A 395 -5.05 -16.15 7.56
C ALA A 395 -4.35 -17.13 6.60
N THR A 396 -4.44 -16.91 5.28
CA THR A 396 -3.74 -17.72 4.28
C THR A 396 -2.23 -17.59 4.39
N LEU A 397 -1.69 -16.38 4.61
CA LEU A 397 -0.25 -16.17 4.78
C LEU A 397 0.28 -16.79 6.08
N THR A 398 -0.45 -16.66 7.18
CA THR A 398 -0.11 -17.33 8.46
C THR A 398 -0.17 -18.85 8.33
N PHE A 399 -1.18 -19.40 7.65
CA PHE A 399 -1.27 -20.83 7.33
C PHE A 399 -0.06 -21.30 6.51
N LEU A 400 0.29 -20.57 5.44
CA LEU A 400 1.46 -20.88 4.61
C LEU A 400 2.76 -20.86 5.40
N MET A 401 2.97 -19.86 6.26
CA MET A 401 4.16 -19.75 7.11
C MET A 401 4.30 -20.95 8.05
N ILE A 402 3.22 -21.31 8.77
CA ILE A 402 3.18 -22.45 9.69
C ILE A 402 3.43 -23.78 8.94
N PHE A 403 2.77 -23.99 7.79
CA PHE A 403 2.99 -25.18 6.96
C PHE A 403 4.32 -25.19 6.22
N ASN A 404 5.05 -24.07 6.18
CA ASN A 404 6.44 -24.05 5.71
C ASN A 404 7.38 -24.56 6.81
N TRP A 405 7.27 -24.04 8.04
CA TRP A 405 8.06 -24.52 9.18
C TRP A 405 7.80 -26.00 9.52
N ILE A 406 6.54 -26.46 9.53
CA ILE A 406 6.21 -27.88 9.83
C ILE A 406 6.80 -28.85 8.80
N GLN A 407 7.05 -28.39 7.57
CA GLN A 407 7.62 -29.20 6.48
C GLN A 407 9.02 -28.73 6.09
N TYR A 408 9.73 -28.05 6.99
CA TYR A 408 11.11 -27.66 6.74
C TYR A 408 11.99 -28.91 6.66
N THR A 409 12.72 -29.03 5.54
CA THR A 409 13.77 -30.01 5.32
C THR A 409 15.09 -29.26 5.07
N PRO A 410 16.24 -29.78 5.54
CA PRO A 410 17.54 -29.22 5.18
C PRO A 410 17.72 -29.20 3.66
N LEU A 411 18.44 -28.20 3.14
CA LEU A 411 18.64 -28.07 1.70
C LEU A 411 19.41 -29.26 1.13
N ASN A 412 18.92 -29.82 0.02
CA ASN A 412 19.58 -30.83 -0.79
C ASN A 412 19.47 -30.51 -2.29
N TYR A 413 20.39 -31.05 -3.09
CA TYR A 413 20.39 -30.95 -4.55
C TYR A 413 20.86 -32.29 -5.14
N GLY A 414 19.95 -33.02 -5.79
CA GLY A 414 20.18 -34.44 -6.06
C GLY A 414 20.48 -35.21 -4.77
N ASP A 415 21.54 -36.02 -4.80
CA ASP A 415 22.05 -36.76 -3.64
C ASP A 415 22.88 -35.90 -2.66
N TYR A 416 23.26 -34.67 -3.02
CA TYR A 416 24.07 -33.80 -2.16
C TYR A 416 23.21 -33.12 -1.09
N VAL A 417 23.60 -33.26 0.18
CA VAL A 417 22.98 -32.59 1.34
C VAL A 417 23.89 -31.47 1.82
N TYR A 418 23.37 -30.24 1.91
CA TYR A 418 24.17 -29.08 2.26
C TYR A 418 24.56 -29.07 3.74
N PRO A 419 25.80 -28.63 4.08
CA PRO A 419 26.27 -28.58 5.46
C PRO A 419 25.48 -27.58 6.32
N GLY A 420 25.52 -27.77 7.64
CA GLY A 420 24.76 -26.95 8.59
C GLY A 420 25.09 -25.45 8.51
N TRP A 421 26.34 -25.09 8.21
CA TRP A 421 26.75 -23.69 8.04
C TRP A 421 26.16 -23.06 6.78
N ALA A 422 26.00 -23.79 5.69
CA ALA A 422 25.40 -23.29 4.45
C ALA A 422 23.89 -23.07 4.62
N ASN A 423 23.21 -23.98 5.33
CA ASN A 423 21.82 -23.78 5.75
C ASN A 423 21.69 -22.54 6.67
N ALA A 424 22.64 -22.32 7.59
CA ALA A 424 22.64 -21.12 8.44
C ALA A 424 22.82 -19.81 7.64
N ILE A 425 23.67 -19.78 6.62
CA ILE A 425 23.77 -18.63 5.70
C ILE A 425 22.45 -18.40 4.96
N GLY A 426 21.80 -19.46 4.47
CA GLY A 426 20.46 -19.37 3.86
C GLY A 426 19.42 -18.77 4.81
N TRP A 427 19.42 -19.16 6.09
CA TRP A 427 18.59 -18.55 7.12
C TRP A 427 18.94 -17.09 7.40
N VAL A 428 20.23 -16.71 7.43
CA VAL A 428 20.64 -15.29 7.56
C VAL A 428 20.15 -14.47 6.38
N MET A 429 20.27 -14.97 5.15
CA MET A 429 19.76 -14.29 3.94
C MET A 429 18.22 -14.15 3.97
N ALA A 430 17.49 -15.18 4.42
CA ALA A 430 16.04 -15.15 4.54
C ALA A 430 15.53 -14.24 5.68
N LEU A 431 16.30 -14.15 6.78
CA LEU A 431 15.98 -13.28 7.92
C LEU A 431 16.40 -11.83 7.70
N LEU A 432 17.40 -11.54 6.85
CA LEU A 432 17.92 -10.19 6.63
C LEU A 432 16.82 -9.15 6.30
N PRO A 433 15.86 -9.38 5.36
CA PRO A 433 14.78 -8.43 5.10
C PRO A 433 13.86 -8.23 6.31
N LEU A 434 13.58 -9.28 7.09
CA LEU A 434 12.75 -9.21 8.30
C LEU A 434 13.46 -8.44 9.43
N MET A 435 14.77 -8.65 9.58
CA MET A 435 15.63 -7.90 10.50
C MET A 435 15.65 -6.42 10.13
N MET A 436 15.63 -6.05 8.84
CA MET A 436 15.55 -4.65 8.41
C MET A 436 14.21 -4.01 8.79
N ILE A 437 13.07 -4.72 8.72
CA ILE A 437 11.77 -4.22 9.19
C ILE A 437 11.86 -3.84 10.68
N ILE A 438 12.35 -4.77 11.51
CA ILE A 438 12.45 -4.58 12.96
C ILE A 438 13.49 -3.49 13.30
N PHE A 439 14.67 -3.52 12.66
CA PHE A 439 15.74 -2.56 12.90
C PHE A 439 15.33 -1.13 12.56
N ILE A 440 14.67 -0.90 11.42
CA ILE A 440 14.23 0.44 10.99
C ILE A 440 13.14 0.98 11.93
N ALA A 441 12.21 0.13 12.36
CA ALA A 441 11.19 0.49 13.35
C ALA A 441 11.81 0.86 14.71
N LEU A 442 12.73 0.03 15.22
CA LEU A 442 13.46 0.30 16.48
C LEU A 442 14.31 1.57 16.38
N PHE A 443 15.10 1.72 15.32
CA PHE A 443 15.97 2.87 15.10
C PHE A 443 15.17 4.18 15.14
N ARG A 444 14.04 4.26 14.40
CA ARG A 444 13.16 5.43 14.41
C ARG A 444 12.56 5.71 15.78
N MET A 445 12.15 4.68 16.54
CA MET A 445 11.68 4.87 17.91
C MET A 445 12.77 5.40 18.84
N PHE A 446 14.00 4.89 18.75
CA PHE A 446 15.11 5.38 19.58
C PHE A 446 15.53 6.81 19.22
N THR A 447 15.57 7.18 17.93
CA THR A 447 15.92 8.55 17.50
C THR A 447 14.86 9.61 17.84
N MET A 448 13.63 9.22 18.17
CA MET A 448 12.58 10.16 18.62
C MET A 448 12.38 10.12 20.15
N HIS A 449 12.83 9.08 20.85
CA HIS A 449 12.77 8.99 22.31
C HIS A 449 13.69 10.02 23.02
N THR A 450 14.65 10.61 22.31
CA THR A 450 15.46 11.73 22.83
C THR A 450 14.65 13.01 23.07
N GLU A 451 13.46 13.13 22.48
CA GLU A 451 12.63 14.36 22.56
C GLU A 451 11.24 14.12 23.16
N LEU A 452 10.69 12.90 23.07
CA LEU A 452 9.34 12.57 23.56
C LEU A 452 9.29 11.23 24.32
N PRO A 453 8.41 11.09 25.33
CA PRO A 453 8.23 9.83 26.04
C PRO A 453 7.69 8.71 25.12
N PHE A 454 8.17 7.48 25.33
CA PHE A 454 7.91 6.30 24.47
C PHE A 454 6.44 6.14 24.00
N LYS A 455 5.45 6.39 24.87
CA LYS A 455 4.02 6.24 24.54
C LYS A 455 3.51 7.28 23.53
N GLN A 456 4.12 8.47 23.50
CA GLN A 456 3.87 9.50 22.49
C GLN A 456 4.66 9.22 21.20
N VAL A 457 5.94 8.81 21.31
CA VAL A 457 6.77 8.39 20.16
C VAL A 457 6.10 7.25 19.38
N PHE A 458 5.62 6.21 20.06
CA PHE A 458 4.90 5.12 19.41
C PHE A 458 3.61 5.63 18.75
N LYS A 459 2.81 6.48 19.43
CA LYS A 459 1.62 7.12 18.83
C LYS A 459 1.95 8.01 17.62
N PHE A 460 3.17 8.53 17.50
CA PHE A 460 3.61 9.38 16.39
C PHE A 460 4.18 8.58 15.21
N ILE A 461 4.97 7.54 15.45
CA ILE A 461 5.58 6.69 14.41
C ILE A 461 4.57 5.64 13.88
N ALA A 462 3.69 5.14 14.75
CA ALA A 462 2.56 4.29 14.35
C ALA A 462 1.33 5.12 13.89
N ARG A 463 1.39 6.46 14.01
CA ARG A 463 0.50 7.32 13.21
C ARG A 463 0.90 7.15 11.76
N THR A 464 -0.04 6.69 10.94
CA THR A 464 -0.09 7.12 9.55
C THR A 464 -0.04 8.66 9.54
N PRO A 465 0.75 9.33 8.68
CA PRO A 465 0.84 10.78 8.70
C PRO A 465 -0.55 11.37 8.48
N GLY A 466 -0.90 12.38 9.28
CA GLY A 466 -2.28 12.82 9.30
C GLY A 466 -2.67 13.62 8.04
N ILE A 467 -3.90 13.56 7.50
CA ILE A 467 -5.15 12.92 7.95
C ILE A 467 -5.22 12.83 9.48
N LEU A 468 -5.55 13.95 10.12
CA LEU A 468 -5.94 13.92 11.53
C LEU A 468 -6.82 12.69 11.75
N VAL A 469 -6.57 11.96 12.84
CA VAL A 469 -7.67 11.19 13.46
C VAL A 469 -8.58 12.23 14.08
N PHE A 470 -9.25 12.97 13.20
CA PHE A 470 -10.55 13.51 13.42
C PHE A 470 -11.43 12.27 13.52
N SER A 471 -11.58 11.76 14.74
CA SER A 471 -12.68 10.88 15.16
C SER A 471 -14.01 11.65 15.16
N PHE A 472 -14.12 12.63 14.26
CA PHE A 472 -14.91 13.85 14.27
C PHE A 472 -15.56 13.93 12.88
N LEU A 473 -16.89 13.80 12.83
CA LEU A 473 -17.64 13.59 11.59
C LEU A 473 -17.83 14.89 10.75
N CYS A 474 -16.72 15.44 10.25
CA CYS A 474 -16.63 16.74 9.60
C CYS A 474 -17.07 16.71 8.13
N TRP A 475 -18.36 16.92 7.90
CA TRP A 475 -18.86 17.22 6.55
C TRP A 475 -18.53 18.69 6.22
N LEU A 476 -17.87 18.93 5.09
CA LEU A 476 -17.42 20.25 4.65
C LEU A 476 -18.27 20.79 3.48
N PRO A 477 -19.40 21.47 3.74
CA PRO A 477 -20.04 22.28 2.72
C PRO A 477 -19.28 23.60 2.55
N HIS A 478 -18.43 23.62 1.51
CA HIS A 478 -17.77 24.82 1.02
C HIS A 478 -18.54 25.38 -0.18
N GLN A 479 -18.90 26.68 -0.15
CA GLN A 479 -19.58 27.33 -1.28
C GLN A 479 -18.96 28.69 -1.63
N GLN A 480 -18.46 28.81 -2.86
CA GLN A 480 -18.15 30.07 -3.53
C GLN A 480 -19.25 30.37 -4.55
N SER A 481 -19.86 31.57 -4.50
CA SER A 481 -20.94 31.92 -5.45
C SER A 481 -21.19 33.44 -5.57
N MET A 482 -21.56 33.89 -6.77
CA MET A 482 -21.98 35.29 -7.00
C MET A 482 -23.26 35.65 -6.22
N GLY A 483 -24.12 34.65 -5.96
CA GLY A 483 -25.20 34.74 -4.98
C GLY A 483 -25.71 33.35 -4.63
N GLY A 484 -26.09 33.10 -3.36
CA GLY A 484 -26.53 31.78 -2.95
C GLY A 484 -26.98 31.64 -1.49
N TRP A 485 -27.83 30.64 -1.25
CA TRP A 485 -28.26 30.22 0.09
C TRP A 485 -27.59 28.89 0.43
N LEU A 486 -26.77 28.86 1.48
CA LEU A 486 -26.20 27.64 2.04
C LEU A 486 -26.95 27.29 3.32
N ILE A 487 -27.85 26.30 3.25
CA ILE A 487 -28.60 25.81 4.40
C ILE A 487 -28.09 24.42 4.77
N HIS A 488 -27.55 24.27 5.98
CA HIS A 488 -27.14 22.98 6.51
C HIS A 488 -27.94 22.57 7.76
N ARG A 489 -28.12 21.26 7.96
CA ARG A 489 -28.78 20.68 9.13
C ARG A 489 -28.04 19.42 9.58
N VAL A 490 -27.48 19.44 10.78
CA VAL A 490 -26.81 18.29 11.42
C VAL A 490 -27.70 17.73 12.51
N TRP A 491 -27.75 16.40 12.59
CA TRP A 491 -28.35 15.62 13.67
C TRP A 491 -27.36 14.50 14.03
N VAL A 492 -26.90 14.45 15.28
CA VAL A 492 -25.99 13.43 15.82
C VAL A 492 -26.55 12.91 17.14
N ALA A 493 -26.49 11.60 17.34
CA ALA A 493 -26.78 10.96 18.62
C ALA A 493 -25.86 9.74 18.79
N ASP A 494 -24.91 9.80 19.72
CA ASP A 494 -23.93 8.73 19.98
C ASP A 494 -23.30 8.85 21.37
N SER A 495 -22.42 7.92 21.76
CA SER A 495 -21.69 7.93 23.03
C SER A 495 -20.23 7.54 22.83
N SER A 496 -19.30 8.14 23.58
CA SER A 496 -17.84 7.89 23.47
C SER A 496 -17.24 8.17 22.08
N ALA A 497 -17.54 9.33 21.51
CA ALA A 497 -17.01 9.79 20.22
C ALA A 497 -16.90 11.32 20.14
N GLU A 498 -16.05 11.81 19.25
CA GLU A 498 -15.78 13.22 19.01
C GLU A 498 -16.62 13.74 17.82
N TYR A 499 -17.06 15.01 17.78
CA TYR A 499 -17.89 15.53 16.67
C TYR A 499 -17.58 16.98 16.31
N GLY A 500 -17.26 17.21 15.04
CA GLY A 500 -16.43 18.35 14.62
C GLY A 500 -16.80 18.78 13.22
N TRP A 501 -16.94 20.08 12.98
CA TRP A 501 -17.66 20.51 11.78
C TRP A 501 -17.32 21.93 11.29
N LEU A 502 -17.19 22.10 9.97
CA LEU A 502 -16.83 23.39 9.33
C LEU A 502 -17.76 23.76 8.17
N ALA A 503 -18.54 24.83 8.33
CA ALA A 503 -19.18 25.54 7.21
C ALA A 503 -18.31 26.72 6.75
N HIS A 504 -18.13 26.84 5.43
CA HIS A 504 -17.40 27.95 4.83
C HIS A 504 -18.13 28.50 3.59
N GLN A 505 -18.60 29.76 3.66
CA GLN A 505 -19.20 30.44 2.51
C GLN A 505 -18.46 31.74 2.14
N GLN A 506 -18.15 31.88 0.85
CA GLN A 506 -17.70 33.12 0.23
C GLN A 506 -18.72 33.54 -0.85
N SER A 507 -19.32 34.74 -0.71
CA SER A 507 -20.32 35.19 -1.70
C SER A 507 -20.50 36.71 -1.76
N MET A 508 -20.82 37.26 -2.93
CA MET A 508 -21.14 38.70 -3.03
C MET A 508 -22.43 39.04 -2.25
N GLY A 509 -23.39 38.12 -2.20
CA GLY A 509 -24.46 38.15 -1.21
C GLY A 509 -25.07 36.77 -0.96
N GLY A 510 -25.46 36.49 0.29
CA GLY A 510 -25.96 35.16 0.62
C GLY A 510 -26.42 34.96 2.06
N TRP A 511 -27.12 33.84 2.26
CA TRP A 511 -27.57 33.35 3.57
C TRP A 511 -26.81 32.06 3.90
N LEU A 512 -26.07 32.05 5.02
CA LEU A 512 -25.52 30.85 5.63
C LEU A 512 -26.39 30.49 6.84
N ILE A 513 -27.14 29.39 6.76
CA ILE A 513 -28.00 28.91 7.84
C ILE A 513 -27.47 27.57 8.34
N SER A 514 -26.79 27.59 9.49
CA SER A 514 -26.47 26.39 10.26
C SER A 514 -27.61 26.03 11.22
N ARG A 515 -27.93 24.74 11.33
CA ARG A 515 -28.75 24.18 12.41
C ARG A 515 -28.13 22.86 12.86
N VAL A 516 -27.93 22.72 14.17
CA VAL A 516 -27.15 21.63 14.77
C VAL A 516 -27.91 21.06 15.95
N TRP A 517 -28.01 19.73 16.00
CA TRP A 517 -28.64 18.98 17.08
C TRP A 517 -27.72 17.81 17.46
N MET A 518 -27.26 17.77 18.71
CA MET A 518 -26.30 16.78 19.19
C MET A 518 -26.72 16.27 20.57
N VAL A 519 -26.72 14.96 20.77
CA VAL A 519 -27.05 14.31 22.05
C VAL A 519 -26.04 13.20 22.32
N GLY A 520 -25.43 13.15 23.51
CA GLY A 520 -24.46 12.10 23.81
C GLY A 520 -23.83 12.16 25.20
N SER A 521 -22.83 11.31 25.43
CA SER A 521 -22.09 11.26 26.69
C SER A 521 -20.64 10.84 26.46
N SER A 522 -19.71 11.35 27.26
CA SER A 522 -18.26 11.05 27.14
C SER A 522 -17.69 11.50 25.78
N ALA A 523 -17.91 12.77 25.40
CA ALA A 523 -17.76 13.22 24.01
C ALA A 523 -17.32 14.69 23.89
N GLU A 524 -16.44 14.99 22.93
CA GLU A 524 -15.99 16.35 22.57
C GLU A 524 -16.77 16.86 21.35
N TYR A 525 -17.21 18.12 21.35
CA TYR A 525 -18.04 18.72 20.31
C TYR A 525 -17.52 20.08 19.83
N GLY A 526 -16.91 20.14 18.65
CA GLY A 526 -16.39 21.38 18.05
C GLY A 526 -17.18 21.85 16.81
N TRP A 527 -17.41 23.16 16.66
CA TRP A 527 -18.02 23.69 15.44
C TRP A 527 -17.46 25.05 15.02
N LEU A 528 -17.19 25.20 13.72
CA LEU A 528 -16.84 26.49 13.11
C LEU A 528 -17.78 26.86 11.95
N ALA A 529 -18.33 28.07 12.00
CA ALA A 529 -19.07 28.68 10.89
C ALA A 529 -18.38 29.97 10.41
N HIS A 530 -17.87 29.96 9.18
CA HIS A 530 -17.16 31.08 8.55
C HIS A 530 -17.94 31.64 7.35
N GLN A 531 -18.18 32.96 7.34
CA GLN A 531 -18.75 33.65 6.18
C GLN A 531 -17.96 34.93 5.83
N GLN A 532 -17.60 35.06 4.55
CA GLN A 532 -17.07 36.29 3.95
C GLN A 532 -18.02 36.76 2.83
N SER A 533 -18.58 37.95 2.94
CA SER A 533 -19.57 38.42 1.97
C SER A 533 -19.86 39.93 2.01
N MET A 534 -20.10 40.58 0.86
CA MET A 534 -20.44 42.02 0.88
C MET A 534 -21.75 42.28 1.63
N ASN A 535 -22.81 41.53 1.33
CA ASN A 535 -24.10 41.58 2.05
C ASN A 535 -24.48 40.18 2.58
N GLY A 536 -24.31 39.92 3.88
CA GLY A 536 -24.34 38.56 4.45
C GLY A 536 -25.30 38.36 5.63
N TRP A 537 -26.03 37.24 5.61
CA TRP A 537 -26.81 36.75 6.75
C TRP A 537 -26.24 35.41 7.23
N LEU A 538 -25.62 35.37 8.41
CA LEU A 538 -25.16 34.16 9.08
C LEU A 538 -26.08 33.85 10.27
N ILE A 539 -26.81 32.74 10.20
CA ILE A 539 -27.68 32.26 11.26
C ILE A 539 -27.16 30.91 11.75
N SER A 540 -26.65 30.86 12.98
CA SER A 540 -26.40 29.62 13.72
C SER A 540 -27.55 29.32 14.67
N ARG A 541 -27.88 28.02 14.82
CA ARG A 541 -28.74 27.48 15.87
C ARG A 541 -28.21 26.12 16.32
N VAL A 542 -27.96 25.98 17.61
CA VAL A 542 -27.17 24.87 18.18
C VAL A 542 -27.89 24.33 19.42
N TRP A 543 -28.40 23.12 19.38
CA TRP A 543 -29.07 22.45 20.50
C TRP A 543 -28.25 21.21 20.89
N MET A 544 -27.78 21.17 22.14
CA MET A 544 -26.83 20.15 22.63
C MET A 544 -27.30 19.62 24.00
N ALA A 545 -27.18 18.31 24.23
CA ALA A 545 -27.50 17.71 25.52
C ALA A 545 -26.60 16.51 25.84
N GLY A 546 -25.97 16.49 27.01
CA GLY A 546 -25.05 15.39 27.36
C GLY A 546 -24.32 15.51 28.68
N SER A 547 -23.61 14.45 29.09
CA SER A 547 -22.85 14.39 30.34
C SER A 547 -21.41 13.94 30.10
N SER A 548 -20.45 14.47 30.87
CA SER A 548 -19.01 14.19 30.67
C SER A 548 -18.56 14.62 29.27
N ALA A 549 -18.65 15.91 28.95
CA ALA A 549 -18.50 16.39 27.58
C ALA A 549 -17.95 17.82 27.48
N GLU A 550 -17.12 18.06 26.47
CA GLU A 550 -16.54 19.36 26.13
C GLU A 550 -17.24 19.93 24.89
N TYR A 551 -17.52 21.23 24.86
CA TYR A 551 -18.25 21.87 23.76
C TYR A 551 -17.60 23.20 23.33
N GLU A 552 -16.99 23.22 22.15
CA GLU A 552 -16.47 24.42 21.50
C GLU A 552 -17.39 24.92 20.37
N TRP A 553 -17.70 26.22 20.37
CA TRP A 553 -18.38 26.86 19.23
C TRP A 553 -17.72 28.15 18.79
N LEU A 554 -17.42 28.27 17.48
CA LEU A 554 -16.96 29.50 16.84
C LEU A 554 -17.86 29.91 15.65
N ALA A 555 -18.32 31.16 15.66
CA ALA A 555 -18.96 31.79 14.50
C ALA A 555 -18.27 33.10 14.13
N HIS A 556 -17.79 33.19 12.88
CA HIS A 556 -17.01 34.31 12.35
C HIS A 556 -17.63 34.85 11.06
N GLN A 557 -17.94 36.16 11.03
CA GLN A 557 -18.43 36.85 9.84
C GLN A 557 -17.60 38.10 9.53
N GLN A 558 -17.20 38.22 8.26
CA GLN A 558 -16.61 39.43 7.68
C GLN A 558 -17.52 39.94 6.54
N SER A 559 -18.10 41.14 6.68
CA SER A 559 -19.08 41.64 5.71
C SER A 559 -19.33 43.14 5.74
N MET A 560 -19.48 43.80 4.59
CA MET A 560 -19.79 45.24 4.56
C MET A 560 -21.12 45.56 5.25
N ASN A 561 -22.19 44.82 4.92
CA ASN A 561 -23.44 44.81 5.68
C ASN A 561 -23.70 43.38 6.20
N GLY A 562 -23.75 43.21 7.52
CA GLY A 562 -23.78 41.89 8.17
C GLY A 562 -24.89 41.71 9.20
N TRP A 563 -25.60 40.58 9.12
CA TRP A 563 -26.46 40.08 10.20
C TRP A 563 -25.91 38.74 10.69
N LEU A 564 -25.40 38.70 11.92
CA LEU A 564 -24.93 37.51 12.60
C LEU A 564 -25.89 37.18 13.76
N ILE A 565 -26.57 36.04 13.65
CA ILE A 565 -27.47 35.54 14.69
C ILE A 565 -26.94 34.19 15.19
N SER A 566 -26.37 34.17 16.40
CA SER A 566 -26.06 32.94 17.12
C SER A 566 -27.17 32.61 18.13
N ARG A 567 -27.52 31.32 18.26
CA ARG A 567 -28.45 30.82 19.28
C ARG A 567 -28.02 29.45 19.76
N VAL A 568 -27.56 29.35 21.01
CA VAL A 568 -27.07 28.11 21.61
C VAL A 568 -28.00 27.71 22.76
N TRP A 569 -28.31 26.42 22.86
CA TRP A 569 -29.07 25.79 23.93
C TRP A 569 -28.29 24.55 24.37
N VAL A 570 -27.93 24.47 25.65
CA VAL A 570 -27.13 23.36 26.20
C VAL A 570 -27.71 22.88 27.52
N ALA A 571 -27.72 21.57 27.75
CA ALA A 571 -28.08 20.97 29.02
C ALA A 571 -27.15 19.79 29.35
N GLY A 572 -26.47 19.81 30.49
CA GLY A 572 -25.48 18.77 30.80
C GLY A 572 -24.85 18.83 32.18
N SER A 573 -24.06 17.83 32.53
CA SER A 573 -23.40 17.72 33.85
C SER A 573 -21.99 17.15 33.72
N SER A 574 -21.04 17.67 34.50
CA SER A 574 -19.60 17.37 34.35
C SER A 574 -19.13 17.76 32.94
N ALA A 575 -19.07 19.06 32.63
CA ALA A 575 -18.89 19.53 31.26
C ALA A 575 -18.22 20.91 31.17
N GLU A 576 -17.47 21.13 30.09
CA GLU A 576 -16.80 22.41 29.78
C GLU A 576 -17.44 23.05 28.53
N TYR A 577 -17.65 24.36 28.56
CA TYR A 577 -18.37 25.09 27.51
C TYR A 577 -17.61 26.34 27.03
N GLY A 578 -16.98 26.26 25.86
CA GLY A 578 -16.28 27.37 25.21
C GLY A 578 -17.05 27.95 24.02
N TRP A 579 -17.39 29.25 24.06
CA TRP A 579 -18.12 29.89 22.96
C TRP A 579 -17.55 31.25 22.52
N LEU A 580 -17.27 31.37 21.22
CA LEU A 580 -16.80 32.59 20.55
C LEU A 580 -17.75 33.05 19.43
N THR A 581 -18.07 34.35 19.41
CA THR A 581 -18.59 35.05 18.22
C THR A 581 -17.71 36.22 17.82
N HIS A 582 -17.47 36.36 16.52
CA HIS A 582 -16.68 37.43 15.94
C HIS A 582 -17.39 38.02 14.72
N GLN A 583 -17.64 39.33 14.74
CA GLN A 583 -18.15 40.07 13.57
C GLN A 583 -17.26 41.27 13.25
N GLN A 584 -16.82 41.36 11.99
CA GLN A 584 -16.19 42.53 11.41
C GLN A 584 -17.07 43.04 10.27
N SER A 585 -17.60 44.26 10.41
CA SER A 585 -18.55 44.80 9.43
C SER A 585 -18.67 46.31 9.48
N MET A 586 -18.85 46.99 8.35
CA MET A 586 -19.12 48.44 8.39
C MET A 586 -20.45 48.70 9.11
N ASN A 587 -21.52 48.03 8.65
CA ASN A 587 -22.85 48.09 9.26
C ASN A 587 -23.28 46.69 9.76
N GLY A 588 -23.40 46.50 11.09
CA GLY A 588 -23.46 45.16 11.69
C GLY A 588 -24.51 44.95 12.79
N TRP A 589 -25.33 43.91 12.66
CA TRP A 589 -26.18 43.40 13.75
C TRP A 589 -25.66 42.06 14.25
N LEU A 590 -25.12 42.03 15.48
CA LEU A 590 -24.76 40.81 16.20
C LEU A 590 -25.81 40.52 17.28
N ILE A 591 -26.61 39.48 17.07
CA ILE A 591 -27.50 38.94 18.09
C ILE A 591 -26.95 37.60 18.53
N SER A 592 -26.54 37.47 19.80
CA SER A 592 -26.37 36.17 20.43
C SER A 592 -27.35 35.93 21.56
N ARG A 593 -27.77 34.67 21.70
CA ARG A 593 -28.58 34.20 22.82
C ARG A 593 -28.12 32.82 23.23
N VAL A 594 -27.78 32.66 24.50
CA VAL A 594 -27.31 31.41 25.08
C VAL A 594 -28.20 31.02 26.24
N TRP A 595 -28.56 29.74 26.28
CA TRP A 595 -29.30 29.09 27.36
C TRP A 595 -28.52 27.85 27.80
N MET A 596 -28.13 27.80 29.08
CA MET A 596 -27.32 26.73 29.65
C MET A 596 -27.93 26.26 30.96
N ALA A 597 -27.96 24.94 31.18
CA ALA A 597 -28.41 24.34 32.43
C ALA A 597 -27.50 23.17 32.80
N GLY A 598 -26.84 23.21 33.96
CA GLY A 598 -25.89 22.15 34.31
C GLY A 598 -25.22 22.24 35.67
N SER A 599 -24.73 21.10 36.15
CA SER A 599 -24.04 20.94 37.43
C SER A 599 -22.61 20.43 37.25
N SER A 600 -21.66 20.93 38.06
CA SER A 600 -20.22 20.66 37.92
C SER A 600 -19.72 21.03 36.51
N ALA A 601 -19.57 22.32 36.23
CA ALA A 601 -19.25 22.80 34.88
C ALA A 601 -18.51 24.15 34.85
N GLU A 602 -17.66 24.31 33.83
CA GLU A 602 -16.91 25.54 33.53
C GLU A 602 -17.47 26.20 32.26
N TYR A 603 -17.54 27.53 32.25
CA TYR A 603 -18.18 28.30 31.18
C TYR A 603 -17.34 29.51 30.74
N GLY A 604 -16.82 29.46 29.51
CA GLY A 604 -16.08 30.56 28.88
C GLY A 604 -16.82 31.17 27.69
N TRP A 605 -17.08 32.48 27.72
CA TRP A 605 -17.72 33.19 26.61
C TRP A 605 -16.97 34.47 26.18
N LEU A 606 -16.68 34.56 24.88
CA LEU A 606 -16.31 35.78 24.16
C LEU A 606 -17.34 36.19 23.08
N ALA A 607 -17.79 37.45 23.10
CA ALA A 607 -18.36 38.12 21.92
C ALA A 607 -17.53 39.35 21.56
N HIS A 608 -17.11 39.40 20.30
CA HIS A 608 -16.35 40.51 19.73
C HIS A 608 -17.04 41.08 18.49
N GLN A 609 -17.27 42.40 18.48
CA GLN A 609 -17.78 43.11 17.30
C GLN A 609 -16.97 44.39 17.04
N GLN A 610 -16.46 44.48 15.81
CA GLN A 610 -15.86 45.69 15.24
C GLN A 610 -16.76 46.21 14.12
N SER A 611 -17.37 47.38 14.33
CA SER A 611 -18.20 48.02 13.31
C SER A 611 -18.28 49.54 13.43
N MET A 612 -18.51 50.22 12.31
CA MET A 612 -18.71 51.68 12.32
C MET A 612 -20.09 52.02 12.89
N ASP A 613 -21.13 51.41 12.33
CA ASP A 613 -22.51 51.47 12.83
C ASP A 613 -22.98 50.06 13.18
N GLY A 614 -23.25 49.78 14.45
CA GLY A 614 -23.59 48.42 14.87
C GLY A 614 -24.41 48.32 16.13
N TRP A 615 -25.15 47.20 16.21
CA TRP A 615 -25.96 46.80 17.37
C TRP A 615 -25.53 45.42 17.86
N LEU A 616 -24.92 45.39 19.05
CA LEU A 616 -24.69 44.16 19.80
C LEU A 616 -25.86 43.90 20.76
N ILE A 617 -26.48 42.73 20.66
CA ILE A 617 -27.42 42.20 21.64
C ILE A 617 -26.95 40.82 22.07
N SER A 618 -26.30 40.74 23.24
CA SER A 618 -26.08 39.46 23.93
C SER A 618 -27.07 39.27 25.06
N ARG A 619 -27.55 38.02 25.21
CA ARG A 619 -28.36 37.57 26.34
C ARG A 619 -27.97 36.15 26.73
N VAL A 620 -27.56 35.97 27.98
CA VAL A 620 -27.21 34.66 28.54
C VAL A 620 -28.19 34.33 29.67
N TRP A 621 -28.62 33.08 29.70
CA TRP A 621 -29.43 32.46 30.74
C TRP A 621 -28.69 31.23 31.24
N VAL A 622 -28.43 31.17 32.55
CA VAL A 622 -27.68 30.08 33.19
C VAL A 622 -28.40 29.62 34.45
N VAL A 623 -28.49 28.30 34.64
CA VAL A 623 -28.97 27.67 35.87
C VAL A 623 -28.04 26.52 36.24
N GLY A 624 -27.48 26.51 37.45
CA GLY A 624 -26.50 25.49 37.82
C GLY A 624 -26.25 25.28 39.31
N SER A 625 -25.19 24.51 39.60
CA SER A 625 -24.65 24.24 40.93
C SER A 625 -23.19 23.80 40.84
N SER A 626 -22.31 24.42 41.64
CA SER A 626 -20.85 24.17 41.72
C SER A 626 -20.16 24.34 40.37
N THR A 627 -19.81 25.58 40.03
CA THR A 627 -19.50 26.03 38.67
C THR A 627 -18.52 27.22 38.68
N GLU A 628 -17.77 27.42 37.59
CA GLU A 628 -16.88 28.58 37.39
C GLU A 628 -17.25 29.32 36.09
N TYR A 629 -17.19 30.67 36.12
CA TYR A 629 -17.71 31.52 35.06
C TYR A 629 -16.75 32.63 34.62
N GLY A 630 -16.32 32.60 33.36
CA GLY A 630 -15.55 33.68 32.71
C GLY A 630 -16.31 34.33 31.55
N TRP A 631 -16.67 35.62 31.67
CA TRP A 631 -17.28 36.39 30.57
C TRP A 631 -16.46 37.62 30.18
N LEU A 632 -16.00 37.65 28.93
CA LEU A 632 -15.44 38.83 28.26
C LEU A 632 -16.32 39.32 27.10
N THR A 633 -16.61 40.62 27.07
CA THR A 633 -17.20 41.31 25.90
C THR A 633 -16.36 42.49 25.48
N HIS A 634 -16.05 42.58 24.19
CA HIS A 634 -15.34 43.70 23.61
C HIS A 634 -16.09 44.22 22.38
N GLN A 635 -16.50 45.48 22.39
CA GLN A 635 -17.28 46.09 21.31
C GLN A 635 -16.73 47.46 20.90
N GLN A 636 -16.73 47.72 19.60
CA GLN A 636 -16.62 49.06 19.04
C GLN A 636 -17.92 49.43 18.31
N SER A 637 -18.91 50.00 19.02
CA SER A 637 -20.25 50.54 18.59
C SER A 637 -21.29 50.48 19.74
N MET A 638 -22.58 50.77 19.50
CA MET A 638 -23.68 50.78 20.50
C MET A 638 -24.14 49.38 20.96
N GLY A 639 -24.47 49.21 22.24
CA GLY A 639 -24.78 47.88 22.82
C GLY A 639 -25.93 47.80 23.82
N MET A 640 -26.64 46.67 23.84
CA MET A 640 -27.59 46.29 24.90
C MET A 640 -27.37 44.85 25.37
N ALA A 641 -26.79 44.69 26.57
CA ALA A 641 -26.63 43.43 27.27
C ALA A 641 -27.75 43.22 28.32
N HIS A 642 -28.27 41.99 28.41
CA HIS A 642 -29.35 41.62 29.33
C HIS A 642 -29.23 40.15 29.75
N GLN A 643 -28.91 39.91 31.01
CA GLN A 643 -28.59 38.59 31.58
C GLN A 643 -29.49 38.24 32.77
N TRP A 644 -29.68 36.94 33.02
CA TRP A 644 -30.38 36.40 34.19
C TRP A 644 -29.74 35.08 34.62
N VAL A 645 -29.34 34.96 35.89
CA VAL A 645 -28.55 33.84 36.44
C VAL A 645 -29.14 33.41 37.80
N ALA A 646 -29.20 32.10 38.04
CA ALA A 646 -29.48 31.53 39.35
C ALA A 646 -28.69 30.24 39.56
N ASP A 647 -27.88 30.18 40.61
CA ASP A 647 -27.00 29.05 40.95
C ASP A 647 -27.09 28.78 42.47
N SER A 648 -26.37 27.78 43.00
CA SER A 648 -26.18 27.59 44.44
C SER A 648 -24.80 28.07 44.93
N SER A 649 -23.75 27.91 44.12
CA SER A 649 -22.37 28.09 44.57
C SER A 649 -21.38 28.13 43.39
N ALA A 650 -20.67 29.25 43.21
CA ALA A 650 -19.81 29.49 42.05
C ALA A 650 -18.87 30.70 42.21
N GLU A 651 -17.83 30.78 41.38
CA GLU A 651 -16.95 31.95 41.23
C GLU A 651 -17.19 32.63 39.86
N TYR A 652 -17.07 33.97 39.81
CA TYR A 652 -17.47 34.78 38.64
C TYR A 652 -16.48 35.92 38.32
N GLU A 653 -15.86 35.88 37.14
CA GLU A 653 -15.14 37.01 36.55
C GLU A 653 -15.97 37.70 35.45
N TRP A 654 -16.01 39.04 35.45
CA TRP A 654 -16.69 39.82 34.41
C TRP A 654 -15.91 41.02 33.86
N LEU A 655 -15.73 41.04 32.53
CA LEU A 655 -15.25 42.21 31.79
C LEU A 655 -16.19 42.60 30.63
N ALA A 656 -16.65 43.85 30.63
CA ALA A 656 -17.19 44.50 29.44
C ALA A 656 -16.39 45.75 29.07
N HIS A 657 -15.87 45.79 27.85
CA HIS A 657 -15.10 46.90 27.30
C HIS A 657 -15.77 47.46 26.02
N GLN A 658 -16.10 48.75 26.02
CA GLN A 658 -16.67 49.45 24.87
C GLN A 658 -15.89 50.72 24.48
N GLN A 659 -15.64 50.88 23.18
CA GLN A 659 -15.07 52.08 22.57
C GLN A 659 -15.98 52.55 21.42
N SER A 660 -16.65 53.69 21.55
CA SER A 660 -17.64 54.14 20.56
C SER A 660 -17.69 55.66 20.47
N MET A 661 -17.82 56.22 19.27
CA MET A 661 -18.03 57.68 19.08
C MET A 661 -19.27 58.13 19.85
N ASP A 662 -20.44 57.64 19.43
CA ASP A 662 -21.72 57.81 20.12
C ASP A 662 -22.17 56.45 20.68
N GLY A 663 -22.44 56.35 21.98
CA GLY A 663 -22.53 55.03 22.64
C GLY A 663 -23.41 54.93 23.89
N TRP A 664 -24.45 54.11 23.81
CA TRP A 664 -25.12 53.58 25.01
C TRP A 664 -24.56 52.19 25.31
N LEU A 665 -24.23 51.93 26.59
CA LEU A 665 -23.95 50.59 27.11
C LEU A 665 -24.93 50.29 28.23
N ILE A 666 -26.00 49.56 27.91
CA ILE A 666 -26.93 49.07 28.93
C ILE A 666 -26.49 47.65 29.30
N SER A 667 -26.07 47.46 30.56
CA SER A 667 -25.84 46.13 31.14
C SER A 667 -26.83 45.89 32.26
N ARG A 668 -27.54 44.76 32.22
CA ARG A 668 -28.40 44.32 33.32
C ARG A 668 -28.10 42.89 33.67
N VAL A 669 -27.71 42.68 34.93
CA VAL A 669 -27.28 41.39 35.46
C VAL A 669 -28.11 41.09 36.71
N TRP A 670 -28.61 39.86 36.81
CA TRP A 670 -29.31 39.34 37.99
C TRP A 670 -28.61 38.04 38.36
N MET A 671 -28.14 37.93 39.60
CA MET A 671 -27.46 36.76 40.16
C MET A 671 -28.07 36.44 41.52
N ALA A 672 -28.31 35.16 41.76
CA ALA A 672 -28.78 34.64 43.04
C ALA A 672 -28.06 33.32 43.32
N GLY A 673 -27.49 33.19 44.52
CA GLY A 673 -26.78 32.00 44.99
C GLY A 673 -26.51 32.07 46.49
N SER A 674 -26.05 30.96 47.07
CA SER A 674 -25.89 30.80 48.53
C SER A 674 -24.44 30.94 49.03
N SER A 675 -23.44 30.68 48.19
CA SER A 675 -22.02 30.87 48.52
C SER A 675 -21.21 31.12 47.24
N ALA A 676 -20.90 32.38 46.96
CA ALA A 676 -20.22 32.81 45.74
C ALA A 676 -19.42 34.09 45.99
N GLU A 677 -18.32 34.23 45.24
CA GLU A 677 -17.54 35.48 45.11
C GLU A 677 -17.73 36.03 43.69
N TYR A 678 -17.82 37.36 43.57
CA TYR A 678 -18.11 38.04 42.30
C TYR A 678 -17.16 39.23 42.09
N GLU A 679 -16.45 39.23 40.96
CA GLU A 679 -15.75 40.43 40.44
C GLU A 679 -16.51 41.04 39.24
N TRP A 680 -16.55 42.37 39.18
CA TRP A 680 -17.32 43.10 38.17
C TRP A 680 -16.57 44.35 37.66
N LEU A 681 -16.08 44.32 36.41
CA LEU A 681 -15.40 45.44 35.76
C LEU A 681 -16.10 45.92 34.46
N ALA A 682 -16.70 47.12 34.52
CA ALA A 682 -17.20 47.83 33.34
C ALA A 682 -16.23 48.93 32.88
N HIS A 683 -15.85 48.92 31.60
CA HIS A 683 -15.09 49.99 30.97
C HIS A 683 -15.79 50.53 29.71
N GLN A 684 -16.14 51.83 29.71
CA GLN A 684 -16.64 52.52 28.51
C GLN A 684 -15.81 53.78 28.22
N GLN A 685 -15.41 53.94 26.96
CA GLN A 685 -14.75 55.13 26.43
C GLN A 685 -15.57 55.67 25.25
N SER A 686 -16.03 56.92 25.32
CA SER A 686 -16.87 57.53 24.27
C SER A 686 -16.75 59.05 24.17
N MET A 687 -17.18 59.62 23.04
CA MET A 687 -17.37 61.07 22.92
C MET A 687 -18.65 61.44 23.68
N ASP A 688 -19.82 61.08 23.16
CA ASP A 688 -21.11 61.23 23.86
C ASP A 688 -21.70 59.84 24.17
N GLY A 689 -22.06 59.58 25.44
CA GLY A 689 -22.56 58.24 25.80
C GLY A 689 -23.01 58.03 27.24
N TRP A 690 -23.88 57.02 27.42
CA TRP A 690 -24.46 56.65 28.71
C TRP A 690 -24.14 55.19 29.07
N LEU A 691 -23.36 55.00 30.14
CA LEU A 691 -23.20 53.71 30.81
C LEU A 691 -24.36 53.50 31.80
N ILE A 692 -25.17 52.46 31.56
CA ILE A 692 -26.29 52.09 32.45
C ILE A 692 -26.09 50.64 32.90
N SER A 693 -25.32 50.46 33.97
CA SER A 693 -25.29 49.20 34.71
C SER A 693 -26.46 49.10 35.69
N ARG A 694 -27.05 47.90 35.80
CA ARG A 694 -27.93 47.50 36.91
C ARG A 694 -27.64 46.05 37.29
N VAL A 695 -26.94 45.86 38.41
CA VAL A 695 -26.59 44.56 38.97
C VAL A 695 -27.51 44.27 40.17
N TRP A 696 -28.05 43.06 40.25
CA TRP A 696 -28.77 42.54 41.41
C TRP A 696 -28.05 41.26 41.87
N MET A 697 -27.61 41.20 43.13
CA MET A 697 -26.75 40.12 43.66
C MET A 697 -27.18 39.69 45.07
N ALA A 698 -26.77 38.50 45.47
CA ALA A 698 -26.74 38.04 46.86
C ALA A 698 -25.40 37.34 47.14
N GLY A 699 -24.64 37.83 48.13
CA GLY A 699 -23.29 37.35 48.49
C GLY A 699 -22.33 38.49 48.86
N TRP A 700 -21.04 38.18 48.90
CA TRP A 700 -19.94 39.16 49.00
C TRP A 700 -19.44 39.52 47.59
N TYR A 701 -19.05 40.77 47.34
CA TYR A 701 -18.75 41.26 45.98
C TYR A 701 -17.77 42.44 45.99
N GLU A 702 -16.94 42.53 44.95
CA GLU A 702 -16.24 43.77 44.56
C GLU A 702 -16.72 44.25 43.18
N TRP A 703 -16.74 45.56 42.96
CA TRP A 703 -17.29 46.14 41.72
C TRP A 703 -16.62 47.46 41.34
N LEU A 704 -16.28 47.61 40.05
CA LEU A 704 -15.66 48.81 39.49
C LEU A 704 -16.35 49.23 38.18
N ALA A 705 -16.93 50.42 38.17
CA ALA A 705 -17.39 51.08 36.94
C ALA A 705 -16.41 52.20 36.56
N HIS A 706 -15.87 52.17 35.34
CA HIS A 706 -15.07 53.25 34.79
C HIS A 706 -15.64 53.71 33.44
N GLN A 707 -16.13 54.95 33.40
CA GLN A 707 -16.55 55.62 32.17
C GLN A 707 -15.62 56.82 31.91
N GLN A 708 -15.01 56.87 30.73
CA GLN A 708 -14.20 57.98 30.26
C GLN A 708 -14.93 58.69 29.10
N SER A 709 -15.63 59.77 29.42
CA SER A 709 -16.28 60.65 28.44
C SER A 709 -15.34 61.77 27.99
N MET A 710 -15.45 62.20 26.73
CA MET A 710 -14.82 63.45 26.25
C MET A 710 -15.85 64.52 25.85
N GLY A 711 -17.13 64.16 25.74
CA GLY A 711 -18.30 65.05 25.76
C GLY A 711 -18.86 65.20 27.18
N GLY A 712 -19.83 66.12 27.34
CA GLY A 712 -20.30 66.65 28.64
C GLY A 712 -21.64 66.13 29.14
#